data_AF-A0A7X5ZH74-F1
#
_entry.id   AF-A0A7X5ZH74-F1
#
_cell.length_a   1.000
_cell.length_b   1.000
_cell.length_c   1.000
_cell.angle_alpha   90.00
_cell.angle_beta   90.00
_cell.angle_gamma   90.00
#
_symmetry.space_group_name_H-M   'P 1'
#
loop_
_entity.id
_entity.type
_entity.pdbx_description
1 polymer ?
#
loop_
_entity_poly.entity_id
_entity_poly.type
_entity_poly.pdbx_seq_one_letter_code
_entity_poly.pdbx_strand_id
1 'polypeptide(L)'
;MLVIGLVVLWTAIAGRVHASVQLPLTAYDQGNGLATLSVVRMTQDRAGFVWAGTEKGLYRFDGIGFVSVGSEQGFQTSEVISFAEDASGHLWVGSRAGVQRRDDTGHFEWVRPRGRVLVLDRGQTLAGDESGGMFALSGHQLLHLSLDAGGEWQMVPVFDAAQIRKMPGLAQISAVFHRGGDTWFGCGEALCRLSGGQLTRHGAEQGVPADRWLGFLGARDGSLWARGIHGIRRLVPGAVRFEARDIPDGHARVAASSLDIVEDRAGRVLTRSDEGIARWDGTQWELFGTGNGLPGVGISALLADRDGMVWMGTFGRGVMYWNSNDAVENWTVAQGLNDSLIWSITRADPNTLWIAGENGGQVIAPGESRARPWPLAITAPHQTHAVVVDARGRIWYFMFDGRVVRYEPDTHRTTVMATLPHLVRGALIDRHGGLWAYTLGGLYGVDANTGEASRIAPDLIPPSMCSDLDEDAAGRLWLACSTGLYRRNEHGWARVSVQPEALGGYENVTTTPDGRLWLSALQPGLLVGKVVDGDSLAVTTVTDPLLADTRFYFLRPDRDGRLWAGGGNGVDVLDNGRWTRLSDRDGLLWNETNHGAFHADDDGSVWIGAPVGLTHILKPARLLAPRRIEPLIVSAQYAGHELSPGAPAQHFENGAALVFRFGVIDNGAGHPVHFRYRLSGVDKDWVEIAQPEVRYASLPSGAYRFELQAIDVHRRAVSEAIVREWHIAPPWWLSPWIALLAAAAVVGGIVLAWRWRMAVLIRHARILEDMVSERTAELQQSLRSRSMLLAHIGHDLRSPLVGILDSLRQWRAGSMERHPPERIERHVRQQMSLIDELLEFSRGELVELQPEPVPGYLYGFLHEVADSAALLAERRHNRLVCRFADDLPPVVSADFRRLRQVLLNLLGNAAKFTADGTLVFRVDALPLRGHIVRLRMTIQDDGIGLGVETAEGLSQPFVRGHNAAGEQGHGLGLSIVFQLLQRMETSLASRAAPGGGTVFSFDLALPLAEEHEVDSLFTGGEPVGAYDGAGCTVIVAEGDPDKRAMLCDLLDGYGYVTLSHPAVHDAAVPGRPDLIILGPGSDGREALSAWRRAWPDAPLVWLICGPAPAETPLWPRDADAILAKPVDANALLSTVSALLTGSVVAKADPTF
;
A
#
# COMPACT_ATOMS: atom_id res chain seq x y z
N MET A 1 20.54 34.18 -69.27
CA MET A 1 21.73 34.93 -68.80
C MET A 1 21.25 36.09 -67.95
N LEU A 2 21.64 36.10 -66.67
CA LEU A 2 21.38 37.11 -65.62
C LEU A 2 19.91 37.49 -65.37
N VAL A 3 19.29 36.91 -64.33
CA VAL A 3 18.31 37.54 -63.39
C VAL A 3 17.69 36.53 -62.41
N ILE A 4 17.90 35.21 -62.53
CA ILE A 4 17.37 34.20 -61.57
C ILE A 4 18.39 33.90 -60.44
N GLY A 5 19.13 34.91 -60.00
CA GLY A 5 20.27 34.74 -59.07
C GLY A 5 20.11 35.40 -57.70
N LEU A 6 19.01 36.09 -57.41
CA LEU A 6 18.92 36.93 -56.19
C LEU A 6 17.67 36.75 -55.32
N VAL A 7 16.81 35.76 -55.60
CA VAL A 7 15.59 35.51 -54.79
C VAL A 7 15.71 34.26 -53.89
N VAL A 8 16.83 33.52 -53.96
CA VAL A 8 17.04 32.30 -53.13
C VAL A 8 17.74 32.60 -51.80
N LEU A 9 18.09 33.86 -51.48
CA LEU A 9 18.84 34.19 -50.26
C LEU A 9 18.02 34.83 -49.12
N TRP A 10 16.68 34.77 -49.16
CA TRP A 10 15.81 35.36 -48.11
C TRP A 10 14.79 34.39 -47.48
N THR A 11 14.98 33.07 -47.64
CA THR A 11 14.18 32.02 -46.96
C THR A 11 15.04 31.11 -46.09
N ALA A 12 15.91 31.69 -45.26
CA ALA A 12 16.78 30.92 -44.37
C ALA A 12 16.99 31.59 -43.00
N ILE A 13 15.92 32.04 -42.35
CA ILE A 13 15.81 32.11 -40.87
C ILE A 13 14.35 31.78 -40.51
N ALA A 14 13.81 30.70 -41.07
CA ALA A 14 12.74 29.98 -40.40
C ALA A 14 13.42 29.21 -39.27
N GLY A 15 12.90 29.30 -38.04
CA GLY A 15 13.41 28.53 -36.91
C GLY A 15 13.58 27.08 -37.35
N ARG A 16 14.80 26.56 -37.31
CA ARG A 16 14.97 25.12 -37.44
C ARG A 16 14.30 24.54 -36.20
N VAL A 17 13.14 23.93 -36.38
CA VAL A 17 12.57 22.97 -35.44
C VAL A 17 13.57 21.80 -35.37
N HIS A 18 14.62 21.93 -34.55
CA HIS A 18 15.39 20.81 -34.00
C HIS A 18 14.78 20.56 -32.60
N ALA A 19 14.42 19.36 -32.18
CA ALA A 19 14.56 18.02 -32.75
C ALA A 19 13.24 17.27 -32.55
N SER A 20 12.72 16.60 -33.60
CA SER A 20 11.69 15.57 -33.43
C SER A 20 12.36 14.34 -32.83
N VAL A 21 12.60 14.41 -31.53
CA VAL A 21 12.94 13.28 -30.67
C VAL A 21 11.85 13.17 -29.60
N GLN A 22 11.54 11.94 -29.22
CA GLN A 22 10.67 11.66 -28.10
C GLN A 22 11.42 12.00 -26.80
N LEU A 23 10.82 12.82 -25.95
CA LEU A 23 11.40 13.19 -24.67
C LEU A 23 11.35 12.00 -23.70
N PRO A 24 12.39 11.76 -22.90
CA PRO A 24 12.36 10.82 -21.78
C PRO A 24 11.53 11.39 -20.63
N LEU A 25 10.23 11.09 -20.64
CA LEU A 25 9.27 11.59 -19.67
C LEU A 25 8.83 10.49 -18.70
N THR A 26 8.84 10.82 -17.42
CA THR A 26 8.23 10.02 -16.36
C THR A 26 6.89 10.65 -15.96
N ALA A 27 5.80 9.89 -16.04
CA ALA A 27 4.49 10.37 -15.66
C ALA A 27 4.16 9.99 -14.20
N TYR A 28 3.52 10.92 -13.49
CA TYR A 28 2.94 10.73 -12.16
C TYR A 28 1.44 11.04 -12.23
N ASP A 29 0.62 10.04 -11.91
CA ASP A 29 -0.84 10.12 -11.98
C ASP A 29 -1.50 9.64 -10.67
N GLN A 30 -2.75 9.17 -10.76
CA GLN A 30 -3.50 8.64 -9.61
C GLN A 30 -2.83 7.44 -8.96
N GLY A 31 -2.19 6.57 -9.74
CA GLY A 31 -1.43 5.42 -9.23
C GLY A 31 -0.20 5.83 -8.43
N ASN A 32 0.25 7.09 -8.57
CA ASN A 32 1.37 7.65 -7.80
C ASN A 32 0.92 8.66 -6.73
N GLY A 33 -0.37 8.67 -6.36
CA GLY A 33 -0.90 9.40 -5.20
C GLY A 33 -1.51 10.78 -5.49
N LEU A 34 -1.56 11.22 -6.75
CA LEU A 34 -2.30 12.44 -7.13
C LEU A 34 -3.80 12.15 -7.27
N ALA A 35 -4.63 12.58 -6.32
CA ALA A 35 -6.08 12.35 -6.42
C ALA A 35 -6.75 13.14 -7.56
N THR A 36 -6.14 14.24 -8.00
CA THR A 36 -6.55 15.01 -9.18
C THR A 36 -5.38 15.22 -10.13
N LEU A 37 -5.67 15.15 -11.44
CA LEU A 37 -4.68 15.21 -12.50
C LEU A 37 -4.49 16.62 -13.09
N SER A 38 -5.22 17.62 -12.59
CA SER A 38 -5.07 19.02 -12.97
C SER A 38 -4.16 19.73 -11.97
N VAL A 39 -2.87 19.84 -12.33
CA VAL A 39 -1.85 20.51 -11.52
C VAL A 39 -1.76 21.96 -11.96
N VAL A 40 -2.04 22.90 -11.05
CA VAL A 40 -2.14 24.33 -11.39
C VAL A 40 -0.83 25.05 -11.14
N ARG A 41 -0.09 24.66 -10.10
CA ARG A 41 1.18 25.28 -9.69
C ARG A 41 2.12 24.25 -9.11
N MET A 42 3.42 24.53 -9.21
CA MET A 42 4.46 23.72 -8.58
C MET A 42 5.54 24.61 -7.99
N THR A 43 6.18 24.14 -6.93
CA THR A 43 7.39 24.76 -6.37
C THR A 43 8.29 23.68 -5.77
N GLN A 44 9.56 23.98 -5.59
CA GLN A 44 10.42 23.23 -4.68
C GLN A 44 10.72 24.10 -3.47
N ASP A 45 10.65 23.52 -2.27
CA ASP A 45 11.06 24.22 -1.05
C ASP A 45 12.57 24.10 -0.80
N ARG A 46 13.13 24.89 0.12
CA ARG A 46 14.55 24.85 0.51
C ARG A 46 14.97 23.51 1.09
N ALA A 47 14.05 22.78 1.72
CA ALA A 47 14.32 21.44 2.22
C ALA A 47 14.46 20.42 1.08
N GLY A 48 13.87 20.67 -0.09
CA GLY A 48 13.98 19.87 -1.30
C GLY A 48 12.71 19.18 -1.74
N PHE A 49 11.62 19.39 -1.00
CA PHE A 49 10.33 18.84 -1.36
C PHE A 49 9.78 19.53 -2.58
N VAL A 50 9.34 18.73 -3.54
CA VAL A 50 8.55 19.22 -4.66
C VAL A 50 7.09 19.25 -4.22
N TRP A 51 6.46 20.40 -4.36
CA TRP A 51 5.08 20.64 -4.01
C TRP A 51 4.27 20.86 -5.28
N ALA A 52 3.12 20.18 -5.36
CA ALA A 52 2.16 20.33 -6.44
C ALA A 52 0.83 20.86 -5.89
N GLY A 53 0.45 22.04 -6.35
CA GLY A 53 -0.85 22.65 -6.10
C GLY A 53 -1.83 22.28 -7.20
N THR A 54 -3.02 21.81 -6.81
CA THR A 54 -4.06 21.35 -7.75
C THR A 54 -5.36 22.11 -7.53
N GLU A 55 -6.37 21.84 -8.37
CA GLU A 55 -7.72 22.39 -8.19
C GLU A 55 -8.43 21.88 -6.91
N LYS A 56 -7.96 20.79 -6.29
CA LYS A 56 -8.62 20.15 -5.14
C LYS A 56 -7.76 20.06 -3.88
N GLY A 57 -6.49 20.45 -3.92
CA GLY A 57 -5.63 20.35 -2.76
C GLY A 57 -4.15 20.51 -3.05
N LEU A 58 -3.37 20.33 -1.98
CA LEU A 58 -1.92 20.41 -1.96
C LEU A 58 -1.32 19.01 -1.86
N TYR A 59 -0.28 18.76 -2.65
CA TYR A 59 0.46 17.50 -2.66
C TYR A 59 1.96 17.75 -2.49
N ARG A 60 2.63 16.84 -1.79
CA ARG A 60 4.08 16.84 -1.60
C ARG A 60 4.67 15.56 -2.18
N PHE A 61 5.70 15.68 -3.00
CA PHE A 61 6.46 14.54 -3.50
C PHE A 61 7.52 14.13 -2.47
N ASP A 62 7.54 12.86 -2.09
CA ASP A 62 8.46 12.31 -1.07
C ASP A 62 9.61 11.50 -1.66
N GLY A 63 9.81 11.53 -2.98
CA GLY A 63 10.81 10.72 -3.68
C GLY A 63 10.32 9.38 -4.18
N ILE A 64 9.13 8.95 -3.75
CA ILE A 64 8.48 7.71 -4.17
C ILE A 64 7.20 8.06 -4.93
N GLY A 65 6.37 8.92 -4.34
CA GLY A 65 5.10 9.38 -4.90
C GLY A 65 4.64 10.72 -4.34
N PHE A 66 3.44 11.14 -4.73
CA PHE A 66 2.79 12.31 -4.19
C PHE A 66 1.89 11.93 -3.01
N VAL A 67 2.03 12.65 -1.90
CA VAL A 67 1.19 12.51 -0.70
C VAL A 67 0.33 13.75 -0.55
N SER A 68 -0.97 13.59 -0.35
CA SER A 68 -1.87 14.72 -0.11
C SER A 68 -1.62 15.34 1.27
N VAL A 69 -1.63 16.67 1.34
CA VAL A 69 -1.56 17.41 2.59
C VAL A 69 -2.95 17.94 2.91
N GLY A 70 -3.45 17.57 4.09
CA GLY A 70 -4.84 17.82 4.48
C GLY A 70 -4.97 18.40 5.89
N SER A 71 -6.15 18.23 6.48
CA SER A 71 -6.51 18.80 7.77
C SER A 71 -5.68 18.26 8.94
N GLU A 72 -5.16 17.04 8.83
CA GLU A 72 -4.25 16.45 9.82
C GLU A 72 -2.95 17.25 9.98
N GLN A 73 -2.50 17.90 8.91
CA GLN A 73 -1.34 18.80 8.92
C GLN A 73 -1.78 20.28 8.98
N GLY A 74 -3.03 20.57 9.34
CA GLY A 74 -3.58 21.92 9.43
C GLY A 74 -3.91 22.59 8.11
N PHE A 75 -3.76 21.92 6.97
CA PHE A 75 -4.02 22.52 5.66
C PHE A 75 -5.50 22.39 5.28
N GLN A 76 -6.13 23.51 4.92
CA GLN A 76 -7.50 23.49 4.40
C GLN A 76 -7.47 23.18 2.90
N THR A 77 -7.96 22.00 2.52
CA THR A 77 -8.00 21.59 1.12
C THR A 77 -8.85 22.55 0.29
N SER A 78 -8.22 23.09 -0.75
CA SER A 78 -8.81 24.06 -1.67
C SER A 78 -7.95 24.12 -2.94
N GLU A 79 -8.42 24.86 -3.95
CA GLU A 79 -7.62 25.15 -5.13
C GLU A 79 -6.39 25.98 -4.73
N VAL A 80 -5.20 25.45 -5.03
CA VAL A 80 -3.92 26.10 -4.74
C VAL A 80 -3.54 27.02 -5.89
N ILE A 81 -3.28 28.29 -5.56
CA ILE A 81 -3.09 29.39 -6.52
C ILE A 81 -1.63 29.80 -6.62
N SER A 82 -0.90 29.81 -5.51
CA SER A 82 0.47 30.32 -5.46
C SER A 82 1.27 29.73 -4.31
N PHE A 83 2.58 29.75 -4.48
CA PHE A 83 3.57 29.37 -3.48
C PHE A 83 4.59 30.48 -3.31
N ALA A 84 5.13 30.61 -2.11
CA ALA A 84 6.32 31.39 -1.84
C ALA A 84 7.02 30.85 -0.58
N GLU A 85 8.28 31.21 -0.39
CA GLU A 85 8.98 30.99 0.87
C GLU A 85 9.38 32.31 1.49
N ASP A 86 9.33 32.37 2.82
CA ASP A 86 9.90 33.49 3.56
C ASP A 86 11.42 33.35 3.77
N ALA A 87 12.04 34.41 4.29
CA ALA A 87 13.48 34.43 4.57
C ALA A 87 13.93 33.28 5.51
N SER A 88 13.04 32.83 6.40
CA SER A 88 13.29 31.75 7.35
C SER A 88 13.09 30.35 6.74
N GLY A 89 12.62 30.25 5.50
CA GLY A 89 12.43 28.99 4.78
C GLY A 89 11.09 28.31 5.04
N HIS A 90 10.11 29.01 5.60
CA HIS A 90 8.76 28.48 5.72
C HIS A 90 8.04 28.54 4.38
N LEU A 91 7.30 27.49 4.04
CA LEU A 91 6.45 27.46 2.85
C LEU A 91 5.14 28.19 3.11
N TRP A 92 4.81 29.13 2.22
CA TRP A 92 3.54 29.83 2.18
C TRP A 92 2.71 29.34 1.00
N VAL A 93 1.47 28.99 1.27
CA VAL A 93 0.52 28.46 0.29
C VAL A 93 -0.67 29.40 0.21
N GLY A 94 -0.82 30.02 -0.95
CA GLY A 94 -2.00 30.78 -1.30
C GLY A 94 -3.04 29.89 -1.96
N SER A 95 -4.21 29.75 -1.35
CA SER A 95 -5.35 29.02 -1.91
C SER A 95 -6.58 29.93 -2.04
N ARG A 96 -7.65 29.44 -2.68
CA ARG A 96 -8.94 30.17 -2.68
C ARG A 96 -9.55 30.32 -1.29
N ALA A 97 -9.23 29.42 -0.36
CA ALA A 97 -9.67 29.51 1.02
C ALA A 97 -8.89 30.58 1.81
N GLY A 98 -7.69 30.93 1.35
CA GLY A 98 -6.84 31.97 1.91
C GLY A 98 -5.36 31.56 1.93
N VAL A 99 -4.56 32.32 2.66
CA VAL A 99 -3.11 32.07 2.81
C VAL A 99 -2.82 31.30 4.08
N GLN A 100 -2.06 30.21 3.95
CA GLN A 100 -1.56 29.43 5.06
C GLN A 100 -0.03 29.33 5.00
N ARG A 101 0.62 29.34 6.16
CA ARG A 101 2.08 29.22 6.30
C ARG A 101 2.39 27.92 7.04
N ARG A 102 3.36 27.17 6.55
CA ARG A 102 3.89 25.97 7.20
C ARG A 102 4.91 26.37 8.25
N ASP A 103 4.77 25.90 9.48
CA ASP A 103 5.72 26.15 10.56
C ASP A 103 6.90 25.16 10.54
N ASP A 104 7.77 25.25 11.55
CA ASP A 104 8.91 24.34 11.73
C ASP A 104 8.50 22.91 12.12
N THR A 105 7.30 22.72 12.69
CA THR A 105 6.75 21.39 13.01
C THR A 105 6.20 20.69 11.77
N GLY A 106 5.97 21.44 10.70
CA GLY A 106 5.42 20.98 9.44
C GLY A 106 3.92 21.17 9.31
N HIS A 107 3.28 21.78 10.31
CA HIS A 107 1.86 22.06 10.37
C HIS A 107 1.55 23.42 9.71
N PHE A 108 0.39 23.51 9.06
CA PHE A 108 -0.06 24.73 8.39
C PHE A 108 -0.93 25.57 9.32
N GLU A 109 -0.62 26.86 9.38
CA GLU A 109 -1.35 27.86 10.16
C GLU A 109 -1.93 28.94 9.26
N TRP A 110 -3.05 29.53 9.67
CA TRP A 110 -3.70 30.60 8.93
C TRP A 110 -2.97 31.93 9.07
N VAL A 111 -2.68 32.59 7.95
CA VAL A 111 -2.23 33.97 7.93
C VAL A 111 -3.44 34.89 7.77
N ARG A 112 -3.85 35.53 8.88
CA ARG A 112 -5.05 36.40 8.92
C ARG A 112 -4.70 37.82 9.34
N PRO A 113 -4.40 38.71 8.40
CA PRO A 113 -4.10 40.09 8.73
C PRO A 113 -5.29 40.77 9.41
N ARG A 114 -5.13 41.17 10.68
CA ARG A 114 -6.21 41.70 11.54
C ARG A 114 -7.48 40.83 11.53
N GLY A 115 -7.30 39.51 11.53
CA GLY A 115 -8.41 38.54 11.51
C GLY A 115 -9.14 38.38 10.18
N ARG A 116 -8.70 39.04 9.09
CA ARG A 116 -9.32 38.93 7.77
C ARG A 116 -8.67 37.83 6.93
N VAL A 117 -9.49 37.15 6.12
CA VAL A 117 -9.01 36.18 5.13
C VAL A 117 -8.49 36.93 3.91
N LEU A 118 -7.26 36.64 3.52
CA LEU A 118 -6.67 37.15 2.28
C LEU A 118 -7.01 36.22 1.13
N VAL A 119 -7.95 36.62 0.27
CA VAL A 119 -8.37 35.83 -0.90
C VAL A 119 -7.42 36.10 -2.06
N LEU A 120 -6.97 35.01 -2.69
CA LEU A 120 -6.16 35.03 -3.90
C LEU A 120 -6.92 34.36 -5.05
N ASP A 121 -6.90 35.00 -6.21
CA ASP A 121 -7.46 34.48 -7.46
C ASP A 121 -6.36 33.99 -8.41
N ARG A 122 -6.73 33.12 -9.36
CA ARG A 122 -5.81 32.57 -10.38
C ARG A 122 -4.95 33.66 -11.02
N GLY A 123 -3.64 33.46 -10.99
CA GLY A 123 -2.65 34.38 -11.56
C GLY A 123 -2.03 35.34 -10.55
N GLN A 124 -2.62 35.51 -9.37
CA GLN A 124 -2.02 36.27 -8.28
C GLN A 124 -0.88 35.50 -7.64
N THR A 125 0.21 36.20 -7.35
CA THR A 125 1.49 35.62 -6.89
C THR A 125 1.87 36.13 -5.51
N LEU A 126 2.66 35.33 -4.82
CA LEU A 126 3.29 35.63 -3.54
C LEU A 126 4.81 35.75 -3.77
N ALA A 127 5.48 36.62 -3.03
CA ALA A 127 6.94 36.73 -3.03
C ALA A 127 7.45 37.07 -1.63
N GLY A 128 8.35 36.25 -1.09
CA GLY A 128 8.94 36.46 0.23
C GLY A 128 9.71 37.77 0.31
N ASP A 129 9.63 38.42 1.47
CA ASP A 129 10.49 39.53 1.85
C ASP A 129 11.73 38.99 2.59
N GLU A 130 12.86 39.68 2.43
CA GLU A 130 14.12 39.39 3.12
C GLU A 130 14.02 39.57 4.65
N SER A 131 13.00 40.31 5.11
CA SER A 131 12.74 40.55 6.54
C SER A 131 11.79 39.55 7.20
N GLY A 132 11.35 38.50 6.48
CA GLY A 132 10.37 37.51 6.97
C GLY A 132 8.90 37.90 6.76
N GLY A 133 8.65 39.03 6.10
CA GLY A 133 7.33 39.38 5.55
C GLY A 133 7.02 38.70 4.21
N MET A 134 5.89 39.06 3.62
CA MET A 134 5.44 38.51 2.34
C MET A 134 4.78 39.59 1.48
N PHE A 135 5.21 39.73 0.23
CA PHE A 135 4.47 40.47 -0.78
C PHE A 135 3.36 39.58 -1.33
N ALA A 136 2.12 40.08 -1.30
CA ALA A 136 0.96 39.37 -1.80
C ALA A 136 0.18 40.24 -2.80
N LEU A 137 -0.21 39.64 -3.92
CA LEU A 137 -1.14 40.26 -4.85
C LEU A 137 -2.57 39.84 -4.53
N SER A 138 -3.44 40.79 -4.19
CA SER A 138 -4.87 40.51 -4.03
C SER A 138 -5.68 41.61 -4.72
N GLY A 139 -6.65 41.21 -5.55
CA GLY A 139 -7.46 42.15 -6.34
C GLY A 139 -6.65 43.09 -7.22
N HIS A 140 -5.52 42.62 -7.77
CA HIS A 140 -4.55 43.41 -8.55
C HIS A 140 -3.78 44.50 -7.79
N GLN A 141 -3.87 44.51 -6.46
CA GLN A 141 -3.09 45.41 -5.59
C GLN A 141 -1.93 44.65 -4.97
N LEU A 142 -0.77 45.31 -4.90
CA LEU A 142 0.40 44.82 -4.21
C LEU A 142 0.34 45.21 -2.73
N LEU A 143 0.31 44.19 -1.88
CA LEU A 143 0.19 44.29 -0.43
C LEU A 143 1.45 43.73 0.19
N HIS A 144 1.90 44.34 1.28
CA HIS A 144 2.97 43.82 2.12
C HIS A 144 2.37 43.29 3.42
N LEU A 145 2.69 42.04 3.73
CA LEU A 145 2.29 41.31 4.92
C LEU A 145 3.47 41.26 5.88
N SER A 146 3.26 41.69 7.11
CA SER A 146 4.29 41.69 8.17
C SER A 146 3.65 41.47 9.53
N LEU A 147 4.41 40.90 10.46
CA LEU A 147 4.00 40.83 11.86
C LEU A 147 4.22 42.18 12.54
N ASP A 148 3.28 42.60 13.39
CA ASP A 148 3.50 43.74 14.27
C ASP A 148 4.20 43.35 15.57
N ALA A 149 4.48 44.35 16.42
CA ALA A 149 5.14 44.14 17.70
C ALA A 149 4.35 43.24 18.68
N GLY A 150 3.05 43.02 18.43
CA GLY A 150 2.19 42.13 19.20
C GLY A 150 2.10 40.71 18.65
N GLY A 151 2.76 40.41 17.53
CA GLY A 151 2.68 39.11 16.86
C GLY A 151 1.44 38.93 16.00
N GLU A 152 0.71 40.01 15.70
CA GLU A 152 -0.46 39.96 14.82
C GLU A 152 -0.07 40.32 13.38
N TRP A 153 -0.68 39.63 12.42
CA TRP A 153 -0.43 39.91 11.00
C TRP A 153 -1.05 41.26 10.62
N GLN A 154 -0.25 42.11 9.96
CA GLN A 154 -0.69 43.34 9.34
C GLN A 154 -0.56 43.25 7.82
N MET A 155 -1.38 44.03 7.14
CA MET A 155 -1.42 44.11 5.70
C MET A 155 -1.50 45.58 5.30
N VAL A 156 -0.50 46.04 4.56
CA VAL A 156 -0.38 47.43 4.14
C VAL A 156 -0.24 47.48 2.62
N PRO A 157 -1.05 48.30 1.92
CA PRO A 157 -0.84 48.56 0.50
C PRO A 157 0.53 49.18 0.26
N VAL A 158 1.30 48.63 -0.67
CA VAL A 158 2.66 49.14 -1.00
C VAL A 158 2.58 50.53 -1.64
N PHE A 159 1.48 50.83 -2.34
CA PHE A 159 1.27 52.11 -3.02
C PHE A 159 0.05 52.84 -2.48
N ASP A 160 0.20 54.16 -2.28
CA ASP A 160 -0.89 55.03 -1.88
C ASP A 160 -1.75 55.50 -3.08
N ALA A 161 -2.91 56.10 -2.77
CA ALA A 161 -3.82 56.61 -3.80
C ALA A 161 -3.21 57.74 -4.65
N ALA A 162 -2.20 58.47 -4.16
CA ALA A 162 -1.54 59.54 -4.91
C ALA A 162 -0.57 58.98 -5.94
N GLN A 163 0.19 57.94 -5.59
CA GLN A 163 1.06 57.18 -6.48
C GLN A 163 0.24 56.50 -7.57
N ILE A 164 -0.88 55.86 -7.22
CA ILE A 164 -1.80 55.25 -8.20
C ILE A 164 -2.37 56.29 -9.16
N ARG A 165 -2.73 57.49 -8.68
CA ARG A 165 -3.18 58.58 -9.59
C ARG A 165 -2.09 59.05 -10.55
N LYS A 166 -0.82 59.09 -10.10
CA LYS A 166 0.33 59.44 -10.95
C LYS A 166 0.66 58.34 -11.96
N MET A 167 0.47 57.08 -11.58
CA MET A 167 0.74 55.92 -12.42
C MET A 167 -0.42 54.92 -12.32
N PRO A 168 -1.47 55.08 -13.16
CA PRO A 168 -2.68 54.25 -13.09
C PRO A 168 -2.43 52.74 -13.21
N GLY A 169 -1.34 52.33 -13.87
CA GLY A 169 -0.93 50.92 -13.97
C GLY A 169 -0.64 50.25 -12.63
N LEU A 170 -0.39 51.00 -11.55
CA LEU A 170 -0.23 50.45 -10.20
C LEU A 170 -1.53 49.90 -9.60
N ALA A 171 -2.69 50.22 -10.18
CA ALA A 171 -3.97 49.62 -9.81
C ALA A 171 -4.22 48.26 -10.50
N GLN A 172 -3.37 47.88 -11.45
CA GLN A 172 -3.50 46.65 -12.24
C GLN A 172 -2.18 45.88 -12.24
N ILE A 173 -1.79 45.38 -11.06
CA ILE A 173 -0.59 44.56 -10.91
C ILE A 173 -0.90 43.10 -11.24
N SER A 174 -0.05 42.50 -12.07
CA SER A 174 -0.28 41.16 -12.63
C SER A 174 0.51 40.05 -11.96
N ALA A 175 1.80 40.26 -11.70
CA ALA A 175 2.69 39.31 -11.02
C ALA A 175 3.78 40.07 -10.26
N VAL A 176 4.30 39.47 -9.18
CA VAL A 176 5.36 40.03 -8.34
C VAL A 176 6.53 39.06 -8.23
N PHE A 177 7.74 39.61 -8.24
CA PHE A 177 8.99 38.90 -8.02
C PHE A 177 9.89 39.77 -7.15
N HIS A 178 10.46 39.20 -6.10
CA HIS A 178 11.36 39.91 -5.19
C HIS A 178 12.69 39.17 -5.08
N ARG A 179 13.81 39.89 -5.25
CA ARG A 179 15.16 39.36 -5.08
C ARG A 179 16.17 40.48 -4.83
N GLY A 180 17.00 40.36 -3.79
CA GLY A 180 18.13 41.26 -3.54
C GLY A 180 17.70 42.71 -3.28
N GLY A 181 16.61 42.89 -2.54
CA GLY A 181 16.00 44.21 -2.25
C GLY A 181 15.24 44.85 -3.42
N ASP A 182 15.20 44.22 -4.59
CA ASP A 182 14.44 44.68 -5.75
C ASP A 182 13.12 43.93 -5.89
N THR A 183 12.02 44.67 -5.96
CA THR A 183 10.70 44.11 -6.28
C THR A 183 10.30 44.48 -7.70
N TRP A 184 10.23 43.48 -8.57
CA TRP A 184 9.78 43.58 -9.95
C TRP A 184 8.32 43.13 -10.07
N PHE A 185 7.54 43.86 -10.85
CA PHE A 185 6.14 43.52 -11.07
C PHE A 185 5.61 44.11 -12.38
N GLY A 186 4.63 43.45 -12.98
CA GLY A 186 3.88 44.02 -14.10
C GLY A 186 2.91 45.08 -13.62
N CYS A 187 2.91 46.27 -14.22
CA CYS A 187 2.09 47.42 -13.85
C CYS A 187 1.27 47.90 -15.06
N GLY A 188 0.04 47.38 -15.19
CA GLY A 188 -0.75 47.49 -16.42
C GLY A 188 -0.07 46.75 -17.57
N GLU A 189 0.28 47.48 -18.63
CA GLU A 189 0.98 46.94 -19.82
C GLU A 189 2.50 47.17 -19.79
N ALA A 190 3.06 47.61 -18.65
CA ALA A 190 4.48 47.91 -18.51
C ALA A 190 5.13 47.06 -17.41
N LEU A 191 6.45 47.12 -17.31
CA LEU A 191 7.20 46.53 -16.21
C LEU A 191 7.64 47.62 -15.24
N CYS A 192 7.46 47.38 -13.94
CA CYS A 192 7.87 48.29 -12.88
C CYS A 192 8.86 47.63 -11.92
N ARG A 193 9.77 48.44 -11.38
CA ARG A 193 10.74 48.06 -10.35
C ARG A 193 10.61 49.00 -9.16
N LEU A 194 10.56 48.43 -7.96
CA LEU A 194 10.70 49.14 -6.70
C LEU A 194 12.04 48.75 -6.07
N SER A 195 12.93 49.73 -5.87
CA SER A 195 14.26 49.53 -5.29
C SER A 195 14.54 50.65 -4.29
N GLY A 196 14.78 50.32 -3.03
CA GLY A 196 15.03 51.34 -1.98
C GLY A 196 13.94 52.41 -1.86
N GLY A 197 12.68 52.06 -2.13
CA GLY A 197 11.55 53.00 -2.17
C GLY A 197 11.41 53.81 -3.46
N GLN A 198 12.37 53.73 -4.39
CA GLN A 198 12.30 54.37 -5.69
C GLN A 198 11.52 53.50 -6.69
N LEU A 199 10.43 54.04 -7.23
CA LEU A 199 9.62 53.39 -8.26
C LEU A 199 10.08 53.81 -9.66
N THR A 200 10.44 52.82 -10.50
CA THR A 200 10.85 53.01 -11.89
C THR A 200 9.93 52.23 -12.82
N ARG A 201 9.47 52.87 -13.91
CA ARG A 201 8.65 52.25 -14.96
C ARG A 201 9.48 52.05 -16.24
N HIS A 202 9.45 50.84 -16.79
CA HIS A 202 10.11 50.45 -18.02
C HIS A 202 9.08 50.27 -19.13
N GLY A 203 9.25 51.01 -20.23
CA GLY A 203 8.41 50.94 -21.43
C GLY A 203 9.22 50.68 -22.69
N ALA A 204 8.64 51.03 -23.85
CA ALA A 204 9.20 50.68 -25.15
C ALA A 204 10.62 51.23 -25.37
N GLU A 205 10.92 52.41 -24.82
CA GLU A 205 12.25 53.03 -24.86
C GLU A 205 13.32 52.15 -24.17
N GLN A 206 12.94 51.48 -23.08
CA GLN A 206 13.79 50.54 -22.35
C GLN A 206 13.70 49.11 -22.90
N GLY A 207 13.07 48.89 -24.06
CA GLY A 207 12.94 47.58 -24.69
C GLY A 207 11.74 46.74 -24.20
N VAL A 208 10.85 47.32 -23.39
CA VAL A 208 9.66 46.63 -22.84
C VAL A 208 8.42 47.09 -23.60
N PRO A 209 7.89 46.32 -24.57
CA PRO A 209 6.66 46.68 -25.27
C PRO A 209 5.45 46.64 -24.33
N ALA A 210 4.33 47.20 -24.79
CA ALA A 210 3.05 47.07 -24.12
C ALA A 210 2.62 45.59 -24.09
N ASP A 211 2.63 44.97 -22.92
CA ASP A 211 2.20 43.59 -22.68
C ASP A 211 1.86 43.38 -21.21
N ARG A 212 1.09 42.33 -20.90
CA ARG A 212 0.81 41.94 -19.52
C ARG A 212 1.90 40.97 -19.04
N TRP A 213 2.78 41.44 -18.15
CA TRP A 213 3.92 40.67 -17.64
C TRP A 213 3.49 39.74 -16.49
N LEU A 214 3.58 38.43 -16.70
CA LEU A 214 2.99 37.39 -15.84
C LEU A 214 4.01 36.48 -15.15
N GLY A 215 5.23 36.40 -15.68
CA GLY A 215 6.27 35.49 -15.18
C GLY A 215 7.61 36.18 -15.04
N PHE A 216 8.38 35.77 -14.04
CA PHE A 216 9.70 36.31 -13.73
C PHE A 216 10.65 35.20 -13.34
N LEU A 217 11.91 35.33 -13.76
CA LEU A 217 13.01 34.46 -13.37
C LEU A 217 14.25 35.32 -13.19
N GLY A 218 14.82 35.29 -11.98
CA GLY A 218 16.21 35.72 -11.80
C GLY A 218 17.11 34.54 -12.14
N ALA A 219 17.75 34.55 -13.29
CA ALA A 219 18.65 33.48 -13.72
C ALA A 219 19.93 33.44 -12.88
N ARG A 220 20.64 32.31 -12.92
CA ARG A 220 21.89 32.07 -12.17
C ARG A 220 23.03 33.00 -12.61
N ASP A 221 23.00 33.45 -13.85
CA ASP A 221 23.93 34.45 -14.39
C ASP A 221 23.65 35.89 -13.91
N GLY A 222 22.62 36.07 -13.08
CA GLY A 222 22.17 37.35 -12.53
C GLY A 222 21.20 38.11 -13.43
N SER A 223 20.90 37.62 -14.64
CA SER A 223 19.96 38.26 -15.54
C SER A 223 18.51 38.10 -15.07
N LEU A 224 17.69 39.13 -15.27
CA LEU A 224 16.26 39.07 -15.03
C LEU A 224 15.53 38.75 -16.33
N TRP A 225 14.80 37.66 -16.33
CA TRP A 225 13.87 37.30 -17.39
C TRP A 225 12.44 37.67 -16.98
N ALA A 226 11.73 38.31 -17.90
CA ALA A 226 10.34 38.69 -17.75
C ALA A 226 9.53 38.08 -18.90
N ARG A 227 8.43 37.42 -18.56
CA ARG A 227 7.53 36.74 -19.49
C ARG A 227 6.18 37.45 -19.53
N GLY A 228 5.86 38.07 -20.65
CA GLY A 228 4.54 38.61 -20.97
C GLY A 228 3.66 37.56 -21.64
N ILE A 229 2.44 37.91 -22.07
CA ILE A 229 1.58 37.02 -22.86
C ILE A 229 2.15 36.85 -24.27
N HIS A 230 2.71 37.92 -24.83
CA HIS A 230 3.16 37.98 -26.21
C HIS A 230 4.69 37.92 -26.34
N GLY A 231 5.42 38.44 -25.34
CA GLY A 231 6.87 38.56 -25.43
C GLY A 231 7.67 38.05 -24.22
N ILE A 232 8.97 37.91 -24.43
CA ILE A 232 9.97 37.50 -23.44
C ILE A 232 11.12 38.52 -23.46
N ARG A 233 11.46 39.06 -22.30
CA ARG A 233 12.49 40.09 -22.15
C ARG A 233 13.55 39.64 -21.17
N ARG A 234 14.81 39.94 -21.49
CA ARG A 234 15.95 39.67 -20.61
C ARG A 234 16.67 40.97 -20.29
N LEU A 235 16.94 41.21 -19.01
CA LEU A 235 17.80 42.29 -18.55
C LEU A 235 19.09 41.69 -18.01
N VAL A 236 20.19 41.92 -18.71
CA VAL A 236 21.53 41.49 -18.30
C VAL A 236 21.98 42.33 -17.09
N PRO A 237 22.75 41.77 -16.12
CA PRO A 237 23.28 42.53 -14.99
C PRO A 237 23.99 43.82 -15.44
N GLY A 238 23.63 44.95 -14.82
CA GLY A 238 24.19 46.26 -15.13
C GLY A 238 23.65 46.93 -16.41
N ALA A 239 22.84 46.24 -17.22
CA ALA A 239 22.18 46.85 -18.36
C ALA A 239 21.00 47.72 -17.94
N VAL A 240 20.69 48.74 -18.75
CA VAL A 240 19.53 49.64 -18.54
C VAL A 240 18.36 49.28 -19.46
N ARG A 241 18.64 48.52 -20.54
CA ARG A 241 17.68 48.16 -21.59
C ARG A 241 17.47 46.64 -21.62
N PHE A 242 16.22 46.24 -21.78
CA PHE A 242 15.84 44.84 -21.99
C PHE A 242 16.11 44.40 -23.42
N GLU A 243 16.64 43.18 -23.55
CA GLU A 243 16.80 42.46 -24.80
C GLU A 243 15.55 41.62 -25.11
N ALA A 244 15.11 41.62 -26.37
CA ALA A 244 14.04 40.74 -26.83
C ALA A 244 14.55 39.31 -27.02
N ARG A 245 13.79 38.35 -26.50
CA ARG A 245 14.01 36.90 -26.67
C ARG A 245 12.69 36.21 -26.99
N ASP A 246 11.93 36.81 -27.90
CA ASP A 246 10.61 36.33 -28.28
C ASP A 246 10.67 34.96 -28.99
N ILE A 247 9.70 34.10 -28.70
CA ILE A 247 9.55 32.83 -29.42
C ILE A 247 9.05 33.15 -30.83
N PRO A 248 9.67 32.62 -31.90
CA PRO A 248 9.25 32.85 -33.28
C PRO A 248 7.79 32.48 -33.54
N ASP A 249 7.23 32.99 -34.65
CA ASP A 249 5.93 32.60 -35.22
C ASP A 249 4.70 32.74 -34.31
N GLY A 250 4.85 33.43 -33.16
CA GLY A 250 3.75 33.68 -32.23
C GLY A 250 3.50 32.55 -31.23
N HIS A 251 4.37 31.54 -31.16
CA HIS A 251 4.28 30.41 -30.24
C HIS A 251 4.35 30.78 -28.75
N ALA A 252 4.67 32.05 -28.45
CA ALA A 252 4.57 32.62 -27.12
C ALA A 252 3.12 32.83 -26.64
N ARG A 253 2.10 32.80 -27.50
CA ARG A 253 0.74 33.18 -27.12
C ARG A 253 -0.01 32.04 -26.41
N VAL A 254 0.14 31.99 -25.09
CA VAL A 254 -0.57 31.02 -24.24
C VAL A 254 -1.65 31.74 -23.43
N ALA A 255 -2.89 31.24 -23.51
CA ALA A 255 -3.97 31.72 -22.67
C ALA A 255 -3.79 31.21 -21.24
N ALA A 256 -3.15 32.03 -20.39
CA ALA A 256 -2.94 31.67 -18.99
C ALA A 256 -3.03 32.90 -18.08
N SER A 257 -3.51 32.68 -16.86
CA SER A 257 -3.57 33.69 -15.79
C SER A 257 -2.20 33.97 -15.17
N SER A 258 -1.24 33.05 -15.35
CA SER A 258 0.16 33.16 -14.95
C SER A 258 1.02 32.45 -15.98
N LEU A 259 2.33 32.75 -16.04
CA LEU A 259 3.27 32.06 -16.91
C LEU A 259 4.56 31.76 -16.15
N ASP A 260 5.01 30.52 -16.24
CA ASP A 260 6.26 30.07 -15.63
C ASP A 260 7.41 30.25 -16.60
N ILE A 261 8.55 30.65 -16.05
CA ILE A 261 9.82 30.74 -16.75
C ILE A 261 10.87 30.19 -15.78
N VAL A 262 11.58 29.16 -16.20
CA VAL A 262 12.48 28.38 -15.34
C VAL A 262 13.84 28.20 -16.02
N GLU A 263 14.86 27.88 -15.23
CA GLU A 263 16.23 27.64 -15.71
C GLU A 263 16.66 26.22 -15.38
N ASP A 264 17.11 25.46 -16.37
CA ASP A 264 17.63 24.11 -16.15
C ASP A 264 19.08 24.09 -15.66
N ARG A 265 19.65 22.89 -15.46
CA ARG A 265 21.01 22.71 -14.96
C ARG A 265 22.09 23.34 -15.86
N ALA A 266 21.85 23.42 -17.16
CA ALA A 266 22.79 23.94 -18.15
C ALA A 266 22.68 25.47 -18.31
N GLY A 267 21.79 26.13 -17.55
CA GLY A 267 21.53 27.56 -17.68
C GLY A 267 20.61 27.92 -18.84
N ARG A 268 19.93 26.93 -19.42
CA ARG A 268 18.95 27.16 -20.50
C ARG A 268 17.62 27.53 -19.89
N VAL A 269 16.88 28.39 -20.58
CA VAL A 269 15.63 28.95 -20.07
C VAL A 269 14.45 28.25 -20.73
N LEU A 270 13.50 27.77 -19.94
CA LEU A 270 12.29 27.12 -20.43
C LEU A 270 11.05 27.90 -20.04
N THR A 271 10.06 27.92 -20.93
CA THR A 271 8.74 28.48 -20.66
C THR A 271 7.68 27.73 -21.46
N ARG A 272 6.41 28.07 -21.23
CA ARG A 272 5.29 27.49 -21.97
C ARG A 272 5.11 28.14 -23.33
N SER A 273 4.75 27.30 -24.31
CA SER A 273 4.33 27.68 -25.65
C SER A 273 2.91 27.16 -25.93
N ASP A 274 2.34 27.55 -27.07
CA ASP A 274 1.07 27.02 -27.56
C ASP A 274 1.15 25.56 -28.03
N GLU A 275 2.35 25.07 -28.38
CA GLU A 275 2.61 23.66 -28.70
C GLU A 275 2.88 22.78 -27.47
N GLY A 276 3.31 23.39 -26.36
CA GLY A 276 3.72 22.70 -25.13
C GLY A 276 4.74 23.52 -24.35
N ILE A 277 6.03 23.26 -24.60
CA ILE A 277 7.14 23.99 -23.98
C ILE A 277 8.10 24.53 -25.03
N ALA A 278 8.81 25.59 -24.68
CA ALA A 278 9.91 26.15 -25.44
C ALA A 278 11.16 26.23 -24.57
N ARG A 279 12.32 25.86 -25.12
CA ARG A 279 13.64 25.92 -24.47
C ARG A 279 14.57 26.85 -25.24
N TRP A 280 15.15 27.83 -24.58
CA TRP A 280 16.19 28.70 -25.11
C TRP A 280 17.56 28.07 -24.85
N ASP A 281 18.25 27.64 -25.91
CA ASP A 281 19.55 26.96 -25.82
C ASP A 281 20.76 27.91 -25.61
N GLY A 282 20.50 29.22 -25.60
CA GLY A 282 21.53 30.27 -25.61
C GLY A 282 21.57 31.07 -26.92
N THR A 283 21.09 30.47 -28.00
CA THR A 283 21.14 31.00 -29.37
C THR A 283 19.77 31.07 -30.05
N GLN A 284 18.91 30.07 -29.83
CA GLN A 284 17.58 29.95 -30.44
C GLN A 284 16.58 29.26 -29.52
N TRP A 285 15.30 29.33 -29.89
CA TRP A 285 14.21 28.61 -29.22
C TRP A 285 13.98 27.26 -29.90
N GLU A 286 13.94 26.21 -29.09
CA GLU A 286 13.49 24.86 -29.47
C GLU A 286 12.08 24.65 -28.94
N LEU A 287 11.19 24.12 -29.78
CA LEU A 287 9.79 23.84 -29.43
C LEU A 287 9.59 22.35 -29.23
N PHE A 288 8.89 22.00 -28.16
CA PHE A 288 8.50 20.62 -27.87
C PHE A 288 7.00 20.56 -27.66
N GLY A 289 6.36 19.61 -28.35
CA GLY A 289 4.92 19.40 -28.30
C GLY A 289 4.53 17.92 -28.28
N THR A 290 3.33 17.63 -28.77
CA THR A 290 2.80 16.25 -28.77
C THR A 290 3.62 15.28 -29.60
N GLY A 291 4.25 15.76 -30.69
CA GLY A 291 5.20 14.99 -31.49
C GLY A 291 6.48 14.60 -30.74
N ASN A 292 6.74 15.18 -29.57
CA ASN A 292 7.87 14.85 -28.70
C ASN A 292 7.44 14.05 -27.46
N GLY A 293 6.18 13.61 -27.37
CA GLY A 293 5.66 12.84 -26.24
C GLY A 293 4.94 13.65 -25.18
N LEU A 294 4.88 14.98 -25.30
CA LEU A 294 4.07 15.80 -24.40
C LEU A 294 2.57 15.53 -24.62
N PRO A 295 1.72 15.73 -23.60
CA PRO A 295 0.31 15.39 -23.71
C PRO A 295 -0.44 16.52 -24.40
N GLY A 296 -1.46 16.17 -25.20
CA GLY A 296 -2.30 17.16 -25.90
C GLY A 296 -3.22 18.00 -25.00
N VAL A 297 -3.15 17.85 -23.67
CA VAL A 297 -3.96 18.63 -22.71
C VAL A 297 -3.31 19.96 -22.32
N GLY A 298 -2.07 20.21 -22.76
CA GLY A 298 -1.32 21.43 -22.46
C GLY A 298 -0.62 21.42 -21.10
N ILE A 299 0.44 22.22 -21.00
CA ILE A 299 1.24 22.39 -19.78
C ILE A 299 0.68 23.58 -18.98
N SER A 300 0.40 23.35 -17.71
CA SER A 300 -0.19 24.33 -16.79
C SER A 300 0.83 24.94 -15.85
N ALA A 301 1.84 24.17 -15.42
CA ALA A 301 2.90 24.61 -14.52
C ALA A 301 4.27 24.09 -14.96
N LEU A 302 5.33 24.88 -14.75
CA LEU A 302 6.72 24.45 -14.93
C LEU A 302 7.54 24.71 -13.67
N LEU A 303 8.38 23.75 -13.30
CA LEU A 303 9.34 23.86 -12.21
C LEU A 303 10.66 23.21 -12.65
N ALA A 304 11.77 23.92 -12.49
CA ALA A 304 13.09 23.29 -12.50
C ALA A 304 13.50 23.00 -11.06
N ASP A 305 13.79 21.74 -10.75
CA ASP A 305 14.29 21.37 -9.42
C ASP A 305 15.75 21.80 -9.22
N ARG A 306 16.27 21.60 -8.01
CA ARG A 306 17.66 21.94 -7.63
C ARG A 306 18.71 21.27 -8.52
N ASP A 307 18.43 20.07 -9.01
CA ASP A 307 19.29 19.33 -9.94
C ASP A 307 19.19 19.83 -11.37
N GLY A 308 18.23 20.73 -11.61
CA GLY A 308 17.94 21.39 -12.88
C GLY A 308 17.15 20.50 -13.84
N MET A 309 16.46 19.48 -13.33
CA MET A 309 15.51 18.67 -14.09
C MET A 309 14.13 19.33 -14.04
N VAL A 310 13.32 19.05 -15.06
CA VAL A 310 12.10 19.84 -15.31
C VAL A 310 10.87 19.03 -14.97
N TRP A 311 10.07 19.56 -14.04
CA TRP A 311 8.75 19.11 -13.68
C TRP A 311 7.70 19.93 -14.43
N MET A 312 6.68 19.24 -14.92
CA MET A 312 5.62 19.81 -15.75
C MET A 312 4.27 19.38 -15.20
N GLY A 313 3.51 20.34 -14.66
CA GLY A 313 2.11 20.14 -14.37
C GLY A 313 1.29 20.20 -15.65
N THR A 314 0.24 19.38 -15.72
CA THR A 314 -0.69 19.35 -16.86
C THR A 314 -2.12 19.65 -16.41
N PHE A 315 -3.00 20.04 -17.34
CA PHE A 315 -4.42 20.29 -17.04
C PHE A 315 -5.26 19.02 -16.80
N GLY A 316 -4.70 17.81 -16.94
CA GLY A 316 -5.48 16.58 -16.79
C GLY A 316 -4.74 15.25 -16.94
N ARG A 317 -3.41 15.25 -17.00
CA ARG A 317 -2.56 14.05 -17.08
C ARG A 317 -1.59 13.95 -15.89
N GLY A 318 -1.82 14.72 -14.82
CA GLY A 318 -0.99 14.74 -13.64
C GLY A 318 0.29 15.54 -13.87
N VAL A 319 1.40 15.00 -13.39
CA VAL A 319 2.73 15.62 -13.46
C VAL A 319 3.62 14.79 -14.38
N MET A 320 4.41 15.46 -15.20
CA MET A 320 5.46 14.85 -16.00
C MET A 320 6.82 15.35 -15.55
N TYR A 321 7.75 14.44 -15.39
CA TYR A 321 9.13 14.72 -15.07
C TYR A 321 10.01 14.43 -16.29
N TRP A 322 10.68 15.45 -16.79
CA TRP A 322 11.64 15.30 -17.89
C TRP A 322 12.98 14.84 -17.32
N ASN A 323 13.23 13.54 -17.48
CA ASN A 323 14.37 12.86 -16.92
C ASN A 323 15.62 12.94 -17.83
N SER A 324 16.82 12.82 -17.25
CA SER A 324 18.07 12.61 -18.01
C SER A 324 18.31 13.58 -19.17
N ASN A 325 17.90 14.85 -19.01
CA ASN A 325 17.92 15.86 -20.08
C ASN A 325 19.29 15.89 -20.80
N ASP A 326 19.26 15.72 -22.13
CA ASP A 326 20.40 15.62 -23.07
C ASP A 326 21.38 14.45 -22.87
N ALA A 327 21.05 13.46 -22.05
CA ALA A 327 21.80 12.20 -21.95
C ALA A 327 21.15 11.07 -22.77
N VAL A 328 19.86 11.20 -23.07
CA VAL A 328 19.07 10.22 -23.82
C VAL A 328 18.17 10.95 -24.81
N GLU A 329 18.07 10.40 -26.02
CA GLU A 329 17.04 10.73 -26.99
C GLU A 329 16.32 9.47 -27.44
N ASN A 330 15.03 9.59 -27.74
CA ASN A 330 14.20 8.46 -28.12
C ASN A 330 13.56 8.67 -29.49
N TRP A 331 13.36 7.58 -30.22
CA TRP A 331 12.77 7.57 -31.54
C TRP A 331 11.64 6.55 -31.60
N THR A 332 10.47 7.02 -32.03
CA THR A 332 9.23 6.24 -32.14
C THR A 332 8.59 6.51 -33.51
N VAL A 333 7.38 5.98 -33.72
CA VAL A 333 6.57 6.25 -34.92
C VAL A 333 6.30 7.76 -35.10
N ALA A 334 6.22 8.53 -34.00
CA ALA A 334 6.07 9.98 -34.07
C ALA A 334 7.25 10.68 -34.77
N GLN A 335 8.44 10.09 -34.68
CA GLN A 335 9.65 10.56 -35.34
C GLN A 335 9.85 9.95 -36.75
N GLY A 336 8.84 9.25 -37.28
CA GLY A 336 8.87 8.72 -38.64
C GLY A 336 9.38 7.28 -38.76
N LEU A 337 9.65 6.59 -37.64
CA LEU A 337 9.88 5.14 -37.72
C LEU A 337 8.62 4.47 -38.29
N ASN A 338 8.75 3.62 -39.30
CA ASN A 338 7.59 2.88 -39.85
C ASN A 338 7.24 1.63 -39.02
N ASP A 339 7.96 1.41 -37.92
CA ASP A 339 7.79 0.27 -37.03
C ASP A 339 8.35 0.60 -35.65
N SER A 340 7.80 -0.05 -34.63
CA SER A 340 8.26 0.04 -33.26
C SER A 340 9.18 -1.13 -32.89
N LEU A 341 9.09 -2.28 -33.57
CA LEU A 341 9.91 -3.46 -33.28
C LEU A 341 11.22 -3.46 -34.08
N ILE A 342 12.33 -3.19 -33.37
CA ILE A 342 13.68 -3.13 -33.97
C ILE A 342 14.49 -4.38 -33.67
N TRP A 343 15.04 -5.03 -34.70
CA TRP A 343 15.81 -6.28 -34.56
C TRP A 343 17.32 -6.10 -34.71
N SER A 344 17.77 -5.15 -35.52
CA SER A 344 19.19 -4.96 -35.81
C SER A 344 19.47 -3.51 -36.20
N ILE A 345 20.63 -3.01 -35.77
CA ILE A 345 21.07 -1.62 -35.93
C ILE A 345 22.52 -1.63 -36.40
N THR A 346 22.84 -0.85 -37.43
CA THR A 346 24.21 -0.72 -37.94
C THR A 346 24.46 0.66 -38.52
N ARG A 347 25.74 1.02 -38.69
CA ARG A 347 26.16 2.24 -39.39
C ARG A 347 26.98 1.89 -40.62
N ALA A 348 26.69 2.62 -41.71
CA ALA A 348 27.47 2.53 -42.94
C ALA A 348 28.56 3.58 -43.02
N ASP A 349 28.28 4.74 -42.42
CA ASP A 349 29.14 5.89 -42.30
C ASP A 349 28.86 6.52 -40.91
N PRO A 350 29.68 7.48 -40.42
CA PRO A 350 29.53 8.07 -39.08
C PRO A 350 28.18 8.73 -38.81
N ASN A 351 27.36 8.80 -39.82
CA ASN A 351 26.34 9.79 -40.01
C ASN A 351 24.97 9.09 -40.23
N THR A 352 24.96 7.96 -40.95
CA THR A 352 23.74 7.27 -41.35
C THR A 352 23.56 5.96 -40.58
N LEU A 353 22.49 5.90 -39.79
CA LEU A 353 22.04 4.70 -39.09
C LEU A 353 21.08 3.91 -39.97
N TRP A 354 21.32 2.60 -40.07
CA TRP A 354 20.54 1.64 -40.82
C TRP A 354 19.91 0.66 -39.84
N ILE A 355 18.59 0.49 -39.96
CA ILE A 355 17.79 -0.24 -38.99
C ILE A 355 17.01 -1.34 -39.70
N ALA A 356 16.84 -2.48 -39.06
CA ALA A 356 15.97 -3.57 -39.50
C ALA A 356 14.81 -3.76 -38.52
N GLY A 357 13.57 -3.80 -39.03
CA GLY A 357 12.34 -4.06 -38.26
C GLY A 357 11.32 -4.94 -39.00
N GLU A 358 10.16 -5.18 -38.40
CA GLU A 358 9.08 -6.01 -38.98
C GLU A 358 8.46 -5.41 -40.23
N ASN A 359 8.41 -4.08 -40.36
CA ASN A 359 7.95 -3.40 -41.59
C ASN A 359 9.11 -3.09 -42.56
N GLY A 360 10.26 -3.72 -42.35
CA GLY A 360 11.45 -3.64 -43.19
C GLY A 360 12.52 -2.66 -42.73
N GLY A 361 13.40 -2.29 -43.65
CA GLY A 361 14.56 -1.45 -43.32
C GLY A 361 14.23 0.04 -43.21
N GLN A 362 14.91 0.72 -42.29
CA GLN A 362 14.76 2.17 -42.07
C GLN A 362 16.12 2.85 -42.00
N VAL A 363 16.12 4.15 -42.25
CA VAL A 363 17.33 4.98 -42.24
C VAL A 363 17.10 6.23 -41.41
N ILE A 364 18.08 6.55 -40.56
CA ILE A 364 18.19 7.83 -39.86
C ILE A 364 19.50 8.47 -40.31
N ALA A 365 19.43 9.61 -41.02
CA ALA A 365 20.60 10.34 -41.52
C ALA A 365 20.93 11.55 -40.62
N PRO A 366 22.16 12.11 -40.66
CA PRO A 366 22.54 13.24 -39.83
C PRO A 366 21.80 14.48 -40.25
N GLY A 367 21.21 15.16 -39.27
CA GLY A 367 20.47 16.40 -39.49
C GLY A 367 19.07 16.20 -40.07
N GLU A 368 18.68 14.95 -40.39
CA GLU A 368 17.28 14.60 -40.59
C GLU A 368 16.65 14.39 -39.21
N SER A 369 15.61 15.16 -38.90
CA SER A 369 14.89 14.99 -37.63
C SER A 369 13.91 13.82 -37.68
N ARG A 370 13.72 13.17 -38.84
CA ARG A 370 12.78 12.07 -39.01
C ARG A 370 13.44 10.85 -39.61
N ALA A 371 13.08 9.67 -39.13
CA ALA A 371 13.40 8.42 -39.79
C ALA A 371 12.61 8.30 -41.11
N ARG A 372 13.22 7.62 -42.09
CA ARG A 372 12.58 7.34 -43.37
C ARG A 372 12.69 5.85 -43.72
N PRO A 373 11.67 5.28 -44.40
CA PRO A 373 11.80 3.96 -44.97
C PRO A 373 13.01 3.89 -45.90
N TRP A 374 13.76 2.79 -45.85
CA TRP A 374 14.84 2.56 -46.79
C TRP A 374 14.28 2.33 -48.20
N PRO A 375 14.81 2.99 -49.27
CA PRO A 375 14.41 2.78 -50.66
C PRO A 375 14.73 1.37 -51.19
N LEU A 376 13.86 0.41 -50.90
CA LEU A 376 13.96 -0.98 -51.36
C LEU A 376 13.21 -1.18 -52.68
N ALA A 377 13.87 -1.75 -53.69
CA ALA A 377 13.28 -2.09 -54.99
C ALA A 377 13.06 -3.61 -55.17
N ILE A 378 12.44 -4.27 -54.18
CA ILE A 378 12.06 -5.69 -54.26
C ILE A 378 10.58 -5.88 -53.92
N THR A 379 10.02 -7.04 -54.23
CA THR A 379 8.64 -7.38 -53.89
C THR A 379 8.48 -7.68 -52.39
N ALA A 380 7.37 -7.23 -51.82
CA ALA A 380 6.91 -7.58 -50.48
C ALA A 380 6.82 -9.10 -50.27
N PRO A 381 7.00 -9.61 -49.03
CA PRO A 381 7.11 -8.89 -47.75
C PRO A 381 8.47 -8.19 -47.58
N HIS A 382 8.49 -7.09 -46.83
CA HIS A 382 9.69 -6.29 -46.59
C HIS A 382 10.35 -6.55 -45.22
N GLN A 383 9.82 -7.45 -44.40
CA GLN A 383 10.28 -7.64 -43.03
C GLN A 383 11.77 -8.02 -42.98
N THR A 384 12.55 -7.35 -42.14
CA THR A 384 14.01 -7.50 -42.04
C THR A 384 14.40 -7.82 -40.61
N HIS A 385 15.18 -8.89 -40.42
CA HIS A 385 15.68 -9.28 -39.10
C HIS A 385 17.09 -8.78 -38.84
N ALA A 386 17.94 -8.72 -39.87
CA ALA A 386 19.33 -8.32 -39.70
C ALA A 386 19.75 -7.32 -40.77
N VAL A 387 20.61 -6.38 -40.37
CA VAL A 387 21.29 -5.47 -41.28
C VAL A 387 22.76 -5.36 -40.89
N VAL A 388 23.65 -5.52 -41.88
CA VAL A 388 25.11 -5.42 -41.70
C VAL A 388 25.72 -4.64 -42.85
N VAL A 389 26.89 -4.03 -42.62
CA VAL A 389 27.61 -3.27 -43.65
C VAL A 389 28.97 -3.88 -43.89
N ASP A 390 29.33 -4.02 -45.16
CA ASP A 390 30.65 -4.51 -45.53
C ASP A 390 31.70 -3.39 -45.64
N ALA A 391 32.97 -3.77 -45.76
CA ALA A 391 34.09 -2.82 -45.86
C ALA A 391 34.03 -1.89 -47.09
N ARG A 392 33.13 -2.14 -48.05
CA ARG A 392 32.90 -1.28 -49.23
C ARG A 392 31.70 -0.35 -49.05
N GLY A 393 31.09 -0.30 -47.87
CA GLY A 393 29.91 0.50 -47.57
C GLY A 393 28.60 -0.05 -48.16
N ARG A 394 28.59 -1.30 -48.65
CA ARG A 394 27.36 -1.92 -49.16
C ARG A 394 26.57 -2.49 -47.98
N ILE A 395 25.25 -2.26 -48.01
CA ILE A 395 24.36 -2.68 -46.93
C ILE A 395 23.76 -4.04 -47.28
N TRP A 396 23.77 -4.96 -46.34
CA TRP A 396 23.26 -6.31 -46.49
C TRP A 396 22.10 -6.52 -45.53
N TYR A 397 20.95 -6.84 -46.10
CA TYR A 397 19.72 -7.10 -45.37
C TYR A 397 19.34 -8.56 -45.44
N PHE A 398 18.98 -9.09 -44.28
CA PHE A 398 18.49 -10.45 -44.14
C PHE A 398 17.00 -10.38 -43.85
N MET A 399 16.22 -10.75 -44.87
CA MET A 399 14.76 -10.69 -44.84
C MET A 399 14.21 -11.87 -44.03
N PHE A 400 13.01 -11.68 -43.46
CA PHE A 400 12.31 -12.73 -42.70
C PHE A 400 12.05 -13.99 -43.53
N ASP A 401 11.79 -13.84 -44.83
CA ASP A 401 11.54 -14.94 -45.77
C ASP A 401 12.82 -15.63 -46.26
N GLY A 402 13.97 -15.33 -45.66
CA GLY A 402 15.27 -15.93 -45.96
C GLY A 402 16.04 -15.24 -47.10
N ARG A 403 15.45 -14.29 -47.83
CA ARG A 403 16.18 -13.55 -48.86
C ARG A 403 17.32 -12.73 -48.25
N VAL A 404 18.50 -12.78 -48.87
CA VAL A 404 19.65 -11.94 -48.56
C VAL A 404 19.76 -10.89 -49.64
N VAL A 405 19.64 -9.62 -49.26
CA VAL A 405 19.53 -8.49 -50.18
C VAL A 405 20.72 -7.58 -49.98
N ARG A 406 21.44 -7.28 -51.06
CA ARG A 406 22.49 -6.27 -51.07
C ARG A 406 21.97 -4.96 -51.62
N TYR A 407 22.34 -3.87 -50.96
CA TYR A 407 22.07 -2.50 -51.35
C TYR A 407 23.37 -1.73 -51.53
N GLU A 408 23.45 -1.00 -52.63
CA GLU A 408 24.56 -0.12 -52.93
C GLU A 408 24.08 1.33 -52.75
N PRO A 409 24.46 2.03 -51.67
CA PRO A 409 24.00 3.39 -51.39
C PRO A 409 24.32 4.38 -52.51
N ASP A 410 25.49 4.26 -53.14
CA ASP A 410 25.95 5.17 -54.19
C ASP A 410 25.12 5.07 -55.48
N THR A 411 24.67 3.86 -55.83
CA THR A 411 23.95 3.61 -57.09
C THR A 411 22.46 3.41 -56.88
N HIS A 412 21.98 3.43 -55.64
CA HIS A 412 20.62 3.06 -55.24
C HIS A 412 20.16 1.71 -55.80
N ARG A 413 21.09 0.77 -55.97
CA ARG A 413 20.80 -0.53 -56.59
C ARG A 413 20.55 -1.57 -55.52
N THR A 414 19.43 -2.27 -55.63
CA THR A 414 19.07 -3.42 -54.78
C THR A 414 19.26 -4.71 -55.57
N THR A 415 19.85 -5.74 -54.97
CA THR A 415 20.06 -7.06 -55.61
C THR A 415 19.81 -8.17 -54.60
N VAL A 416 18.94 -9.13 -54.95
CA VAL A 416 18.77 -10.35 -54.15
C VAL A 416 19.96 -11.26 -54.47
N MET A 417 20.79 -11.52 -53.46
CA MET A 417 22.04 -12.27 -53.60
C MET A 417 21.83 -13.77 -53.35
N ALA A 418 21.03 -14.12 -52.36
CA ALA A 418 20.77 -15.50 -51.96
C ALA A 418 19.38 -15.64 -51.34
N THR A 419 18.91 -16.88 -51.18
CA THR A 419 17.74 -17.21 -50.35
C THR A 419 18.10 -18.36 -49.43
N LEU A 420 18.08 -18.10 -48.13
CA LEU A 420 18.37 -19.08 -47.08
C LEU A 420 17.11 -19.91 -46.77
N PRO A 421 17.26 -21.21 -46.47
CA PRO A 421 16.12 -22.13 -46.26
C PRO A 421 15.47 -21.99 -44.87
N HIS A 422 16.05 -21.21 -43.97
CA HIS A 422 15.56 -21.00 -42.61
C HIS A 422 15.54 -19.53 -42.26
N LEU A 423 14.70 -19.19 -41.28
CA LEU A 423 14.61 -17.84 -40.74
C LEU A 423 15.96 -17.39 -40.17
N VAL A 424 16.40 -16.21 -40.59
CA VAL A 424 17.63 -15.58 -40.13
C VAL A 424 17.37 -14.87 -38.82
N ARG A 425 18.16 -15.20 -37.80
CA ARG A 425 18.10 -14.53 -36.49
C ARG A 425 19.03 -13.32 -36.43
N GLY A 426 20.12 -13.36 -37.17
CA GLY A 426 21.04 -12.25 -37.32
C GLY A 426 22.20 -12.61 -38.24
N ALA A 427 23.10 -11.64 -38.44
CA ALA A 427 24.23 -11.79 -39.33
C ALA A 427 25.44 -11.01 -38.83
N LEU A 428 26.62 -11.44 -39.24
CA LEU A 428 27.90 -10.80 -38.90
C LEU A 428 28.83 -10.87 -40.13
N ILE A 429 29.57 -9.79 -40.36
CA ILE A 429 30.70 -9.77 -41.30
C ILE A 429 31.97 -9.79 -40.46
N ASP A 430 32.78 -10.83 -40.64
CA ASP A 430 34.05 -10.95 -39.92
C ASP A 430 35.12 -9.97 -40.47
N ARG A 431 36.20 -9.77 -39.72
CA ARG A 431 37.33 -8.91 -40.16
C ARG A 431 38.00 -9.35 -41.46
N HIS A 432 37.82 -10.60 -41.87
CA HIS A 432 38.32 -11.16 -43.12
C HIS A 432 37.34 -10.99 -44.30
N GLY A 433 36.18 -10.37 -44.06
CA GLY A 433 35.13 -10.12 -45.05
C GLY A 433 34.19 -11.30 -45.30
N GLY A 434 34.23 -12.34 -44.46
CA GLY A 434 33.28 -13.45 -44.49
C GLY A 434 31.92 -13.01 -43.98
N LEU A 435 30.86 -13.25 -44.78
CA LEU A 435 29.48 -12.93 -44.43
C LEU A 435 28.79 -14.17 -43.86
N TRP A 436 28.41 -14.10 -42.59
CA TRP A 436 27.83 -15.19 -41.82
C TRP A 436 26.40 -14.86 -41.41
N ALA A 437 25.48 -15.82 -41.57
CA ALA A 437 24.10 -15.72 -41.14
C ALA A 437 23.75 -16.87 -40.19
N TYR A 438 23.41 -16.56 -38.95
CA TYR A 438 22.93 -17.55 -37.99
C TYR A 438 21.40 -17.62 -38.04
N THR A 439 20.89 -18.84 -38.12
CA THR A 439 19.49 -19.14 -38.47
C THR A 439 18.87 -20.14 -37.49
N LEU A 440 17.56 -20.36 -37.60
CA LEU A 440 16.87 -21.45 -36.89
C LEU A 440 17.33 -22.87 -37.30
N GLY A 441 18.13 -23.01 -38.37
CA GLY A 441 18.66 -24.29 -38.86
C GLY A 441 20.20 -24.39 -38.88
N GLY A 442 20.87 -23.52 -38.13
CA GLY A 442 22.33 -23.48 -37.99
C GLY A 442 22.98 -22.25 -38.65
N LEU A 443 24.28 -22.35 -38.90
CA LEU A 443 25.10 -21.28 -39.48
C LEU A 443 25.25 -21.43 -41.00
N TYR A 444 25.07 -20.34 -41.73
CA TYR A 444 25.27 -20.25 -43.18
C TYR A 444 26.36 -19.22 -43.51
N GLY A 445 27.24 -19.56 -44.45
CA GLY A 445 28.16 -18.61 -45.08
C GLY A 445 27.60 -18.20 -46.43
N VAL A 446 27.63 -16.90 -46.72
CA VAL A 446 27.17 -16.32 -47.98
C VAL A 446 28.36 -15.70 -48.70
N ASP A 447 28.66 -16.18 -49.91
CA ASP A 447 29.69 -15.55 -50.73
C ASP A 447 29.20 -14.19 -51.24
N ALA A 448 29.90 -13.12 -50.86
CA ALA A 448 29.52 -11.75 -51.16
C ALA A 448 29.55 -11.40 -52.66
N ASN A 449 30.20 -12.20 -53.49
CA ASN A 449 30.35 -12.00 -54.93
C ASN A 449 29.43 -12.92 -55.74
N THR A 450 29.39 -14.22 -55.43
CA THR A 450 28.60 -15.21 -56.17
C THR A 450 27.16 -15.32 -55.68
N GLY A 451 26.88 -14.93 -54.43
CA GLY A 451 25.58 -15.13 -53.79
C GLY A 451 25.32 -16.59 -53.39
N GLU A 452 26.32 -17.47 -53.49
CA GLU A 452 26.19 -18.85 -53.06
C GLU A 452 26.12 -18.90 -51.53
N ALA A 453 25.05 -19.50 -51.01
CA ALA A 453 24.84 -19.70 -49.58
C ALA A 453 25.00 -21.18 -49.24
N SER A 454 25.89 -21.50 -48.29
CA SER A 454 26.17 -22.88 -47.88
C SER A 454 26.14 -23.03 -46.37
N ARG A 455 25.67 -24.20 -45.90
CA ARG A 455 25.60 -24.53 -44.47
C ARG A 455 27.01 -24.88 -43.97
N ILE A 456 27.38 -24.32 -42.84
CA ILE A 456 28.74 -24.37 -42.32
C ILE A 456 28.89 -25.52 -41.33
N ALA A 457 29.92 -26.36 -41.56
CA ALA A 457 30.28 -27.51 -40.73
C ALA A 457 29.05 -28.38 -40.33
N PRO A 458 28.25 -28.87 -41.30
CA PRO A 458 26.95 -29.50 -41.03
C PRO A 458 27.05 -30.78 -40.16
N ASP A 459 28.20 -31.46 -40.18
CA ASP A 459 28.47 -32.65 -39.37
C ASP A 459 28.77 -32.32 -37.90
N LEU A 460 29.19 -31.07 -37.61
CA LEU A 460 29.55 -30.59 -36.28
C LEU A 460 28.44 -29.73 -35.67
N ILE A 461 27.87 -28.83 -36.46
CA ILE A 461 26.81 -27.91 -36.06
C ILE A 461 25.48 -28.54 -36.52
N PRO A 462 24.70 -29.15 -35.62
CA PRO A 462 23.44 -29.79 -35.98
C PRO A 462 22.40 -28.75 -36.40
N PRO A 463 21.36 -29.14 -37.17
CA PRO A 463 20.28 -28.25 -37.58
C PRO A 463 19.48 -27.83 -36.34
N SER A 464 19.87 -26.70 -35.79
CA SER A 464 19.39 -26.18 -34.51
C SER A 464 19.35 -24.66 -34.55
N MET A 465 18.67 -24.07 -33.57
CA MET A 465 18.60 -22.62 -33.44
C MET A 465 19.96 -22.09 -32.99
N CYS A 466 20.58 -21.28 -33.84
CA CYS A 466 21.71 -20.44 -33.46
C CYS A 466 21.22 -19.02 -33.26
N SER A 467 21.54 -18.45 -32.10
CA SER A 467 20.95 -17.21 -31.61
C SER A 467 21.90 -16.02 -31.69
N ASP A 468 23.21 -16.25 -31.66
CA ASP A 468 24.20 -15.18 -31.67
C ASP A 468 25.57 -15.64 -32.19
N LEU A 469 26.35 -14.68 -32.71
CA LEU A 469 27.69 -14.87 -33.27
C LEU A 469 28.53 -13.62 -32.94
N ASP A 470 29.72 -13.82 -32.37
CA ASP A 470 30.67 -12.73 -32.07
C ASP A 470 32.09 -13.08 -32.54
N GLU A 471 32.89 -12.05 -32.79
CA GLU A 471 34.30 -12.16 -33.17
C GLU A 471 35.18 -11.57 -32.06
N ASP A 472 36.15 -12.35 -31.58
CA ASP A 472 37.06 -11.87 -30.55
C ASP A 472 38.27 -11.09 -31.08
N ALA A 473 39.05 -10.50 -30.17
CA ALA A 473 40.22 -9.69 -30.53
C ALA A 473 41.30 -10.46 -31.33
N ALA A 474 41.32 -11.79 -31.25
CA ALA A 474 42.24 -12.66 -31.99
C ALA A 474 41.67 -13.13 -33.35
N GLY A 475 40.45 -12.69 -33.72
CA GLY A 475 39.78 -13.07 -34.96
C GLY A 475 39.08 -14.43 -34.90
N ARG A 476 38.88 -15.00 -33.70
CA ARG A 476 38.13 -16.26 -33.55
C ARG A 476 36.64 -15.97 -33.51
N LEU A 477 35.86 -16.76 -34.22
CA LEU A 477 34.40 -16.65 -34.20
C LEU A 477 33.81 -17.55 -33.12
N TRP A 478 32.86 -17.02 -32.36
CA TRP A 478 32.14 -17.73 -31.31
C TRP A 478 30.66 -17.75 -31.65
N LEU A 479 30.09 -18.95 -31.80
CA LEU A 479 28.71 -19.17 -32.19
C LEU A 479 27.93 -19.82 -31.04
N ALA A 480 26.86 -19.15 -30.60
CA ALA A 480 25.93 -19.64 -29.61
C ALA A 480 24.71 -20.30 -30.28
N CYS A 481 24.46 -21.58 -29.95
CA CYS A 481 23.28 -22.31 -30.40
C CYS A 481 22.62 -23.07 -29.23
N SER A 482 21.37 -23.49 -29.43
CA SER A 482 20.62 -24.29 -28.45
C SER A 482 21.24 -25.67 -28.19
N THR A 483 22.11 -26.15 -29.09
CA THR A 483 22.84 -27.42 -28.94
C THR A 483 24.24 -27.27 -28.33
N GLY A 484 24.72 -26.04 -28.13
CA GLY A 484 26.02 -25.78 -27.51
C GLY A 484 26.75 -24.57 -28.11
N LEU A 485 27.98 -24.38 -27.62
CA LEU A 485 28.88 -23.32 -28.05
C LEU A 485 29.89 -23.86 -29.06
N TYR A 486 30.12 -23.13 -30.15
CA TYR A 486 31.08 -23.49 -31.20
C TYR A 486 32.08 -22.36 -31.42
N ARG A 487 33.31 -22.72 -31.76
CA ARG A 487 34.40 -21.78 -32.01
C ARG A 487 35.05 -22.07 -33.35
N ARG A 488 35.40 -21.03 -34.11
CA ARG A 488 36.24 -21.11 -35.32
C ARG A 488 37.58 -20.46 -35.07
N ASN A 489 38.65 -21.24 -35.26
CA ASN A 489 40.04 -20.74 -35.28
C ASN A 489 40.64 -20.97 -36.68
N GLU A 490 41.94 -20.75 -36.83
CA GLU A 490 42.70 -21.07 -38.06
C GLU A 490 42.55 -22.54 -38.49
N HIS A 491 42.32 -23.46 -37.54
CA HIS A 491 42.14 -24.89 -37.79
C HIS A 491 40.71 -25.30 -38.19
N GLY A 492 39.78 -24.35 -38.26
CA GLY A 492 38.37 -24.60 -38.58
C GLY A 492 37.45 -24.54 -37.35
N TRP A 493 36.25 -25.11 -37.51
CA TRP A 493 35.21 -25.12 -36.47
C TRP A 493 35.38 -26.29 -35.49
N ALA A 494 35.18 -26.02 -34.20
CA ALA A 494 35.17 -27.02 -33.13
C ALA A 494 34.03 -26.72 -32.13
N ARG A 495 33.48 -27.76 -31.49
CA ARG A 495 32.52 -27.61 -30.39
C ARG A 495 33.31 -27.39 -29.09
N VAL A 496 32.89 -26.42 -28.29
CA VAL A 496 33.51 -26.09 -27.00
C VAL A 496 32.71 -26.74 -25.86
N SER A 497 33.39 -27.52 -25.03
CA SER A 497 32.82 -28.12 -23.82
C SER A 497 32.85 -27.11 -22.68
N VAL A 498 31.69 -26.56 -22.33
CA VAL A 498 31.55 -25.56 -21.25
C VAL A 498 31.29 -26.26 -19.92
N GLN A 499 32.00 -25.87 -18.87
CA GLN A 499 31.90 -26.46 -17.53
C GLN A 499 31.64 -25.37 -16.47
N PRO A 500 30.50 -25.42 -15.73
CA PRO A 500 29.37 -26.33 -15.91
C PRO A 500 28.60 -26.05 -17.21
N GLU A 501 28.00 -27.08 -17.82
CA GLU A 501 27.19 -26.92 -19.05
C GLU A 501 25.82 -26.32 -18.70
N ALA A 502 25.41 -25.28 -19.43
CA ALA A 502 24.10 -24.67 -19.24
C ALA A 502 22.97 -25.57 -19.78
N LEU A 503 21.88 -25.67 -19.03
CA LEU A 503 20.67 -26.37 -19.47
C LEU A 503 20.01 -25.61 -20.64
N GLY A 504 19.87 -26.29 -21.79
CA GLY A 504 19.16 -25.74 -22.95
C GLY A 504 20.01 -24.94 -23.94
N GLY A 505 21.35 -24.93 -23.78
CA GLY A 505 22.27 -24.25 -24.69
C GLY A 505 22.47 -22.76 -24.40
N TYR A 506 22.99 -22.02 -25.39
CA TYR A 506 23.40 -20.63 -25.23
C TYR A 506 22.64 -19.71 -26.20
N GLU A 507 22.24 -18.54 -25.72
CA GLU A 507 21.48 -17.55 -26.49
C GLU A 507 22.37 -16.41 -26.98
N ASN A 508 23.19 -15.83 -26.10
CA ASN A 508 24.12 -14.76 -26.47
C ASN A 508 25.56 -15.15 -26.15
N VAL A 509 26.48 -14.63 -26.96
CA VAL A 509 27.92 -14.76 -26.74
C VAL A 509 28.59 -13.44 -27.05
N THR A 510 29.51 -13.03 -26.19
CA THR A 510 30.40 -11.91 -26.53
C THR A 510 31.74 -11.98 -25.81
N THR A 511 32.74 -11.29 -26.35
CA THR A 511 34.03 -11.12 -25.69
C THR A 511 34.28 -9.67 -25.29
N THR A 512 34.83 -9.46 -24.09
CA THR A 512 35.29 -8.14 -23.65
C THR A 512 36.79 -7.95 -23.93
N PRO A 513 37.27 -6.70 -24.10
CA PRO A 513 38.68 -6.42 -24.43
C PRO A 513 39.72 -6.98 -23.44
N ASP A 514 39.29 -7.30 -22.21
CA ASP A 514 40.12 -7.92 -21.17
C ASP A 514 40.27 -9.45 -21.31
N GLY A 515 39.73 -10.04 -22.38
CA GLY A 515 39.86 -11.47 -22.69
C GLY A 515 38.87 -12.37 -21.95
N ARG A 516 37.80 -11.80 -21.37
CA ARG A 516 36.68 -12.59 -20.83
C ARG A 516 35.64 -12.90 -21.92
N LEU A 517 35.13 -14.13 -21.89
CA LEU A 517 33.97 -14.58 -22.66
C LEU A 517 32.74 -14.52 -21.76
N TRP A 518 31.68 -13.91 -22.27
CA TRP A 518 30.39 -13.79 -21.61
C TRP A 518 29.35 -14.57 -22.39
N LEU A 519 28.53 -15.33 -21.67
CA LEU A 519 27.47 -16.15 -22.23
C LEU A 519 26.16 -15.92 -21.46
N SER A 520 25.05 -15.95 -22.17
CA SER A 520 23.70 -16.12 -21.58
C SER A 520 23.08 -17.42 -22.09
N ALA A 521 22.15 -17.97 -21.31
CA ALA A 521 21.33 -19.11 -21.69
C ALA A 521 19.86 -18.69 -21.79
N LEU A 522 18.98 -19.64 -22.11
CA LEU A 522 17.52 -19.44 -21.99
C LEU A 522 17.07 -19.17 -20.56
N GLN A 523 17.86 -19.63 -19.58
CA GLN A 523 17.63 -19.39 -18.16
C GLN A 523 18.19 -18.02 -17.72
N PRO A 524 17.60 -17.40 -16.69
CA PRO A 524 18.11 -16.15 -16.13
C PRO A 524 19.58 -16.21 -15.68
N GLY A 525 20.26 -15.06 -15.77
CA GLY A 525 21.63 -14.89 -15.33
C GLY A 525 22.69 -14.93 -16.45
N LEU A 526 23.93 -14.68 -16.06
CA LEU A 526 25.10 -14.64 -16.96
C LEU A 526 26.17 -15.64 -16.51
N LEU A 527 26.92 -16.14 -17.49
CA LEU A 527 28.11 -16.95 -17.30
C LEU A 527 29.32 -16.19 -17.82
N VAL A 528 30.43 -16.26 -17.09
CA VAL A 528 31.69 -15.62 -17.48
C VAL A 528 32.84 -16.62 -17.40
N GLY A 529 33.71 -16.63 -18.41
CA GLY A 529 34.91 -17.46 -18.46
C GLY A 529 36.09 -16.69 -19.08
N LYS A 530 37.30 -17.23 -18.97
CA LYS A 530 38.46 -16.70 -19.70
C LYS A 530 38.54 -17.37 -21.06
N VAL A 531 38.79 -16.58 -22.10
CA VAL A 531 38.98 -17.13 -23.44
C VAL A 531 40.26 -17.99 -23.46
N VAL A 532 40.12 -19.26 -23.83
CA VAL A 532 41.21 -20.24 -23.95
C VAL A 532 41.15 -20.93 -25.31
N ASP A 533 42.31 -21.36 -25.83
CA ASP A 533 42.40 -22.10 -27.09
C ASP A 533 42.08 -23.60 -26.97
N GLY A 534 41.93 -24.10 -25.74
CA GLY A 534 41.51 -25.49 -25.50
C GLY A 534 40.07 -25.78 -25.94
N ASP A 535 39.72 -27.06 -25.98
CA ASP A 535 38.36 -27.52 -26.31
C ASP A 535 37.39 -27.46 -25.12
N SER A 536 37.90 -27.12 -23.93
CA SER A 536 37.09 -26.91 -22.72
C SER A 536 37.16 -25.47 -22.23
N LEU A 537 36.02 -24.97 -21.77
CA LEU A 537 35.87 -23.62 -21.22
C LEU A 537 35.28 -23.74 -19.80
N ALA A 538 36.05 -23.32 -18.80
CA ALA A 538 35.55 -23.15 -17.45
C ALA A 538 34.82 -21.80 -17.34
N VAL A 539 33.55 -21.85 -16.95
CA VAL A 539 32.72 -20.66 -16.70
C VAL A 539 32.22 -20.65 -15.27
N THR A 540 31.94 -19.45 -14.77
CA THR A 540 31.34 -19.22 -13.47
C THR A 540 30.06 -18.42 -13.65
N THR A 541 29.00 -18.79 -12.93
CA THR A 541 27.78 -17.99 -12.87
C THR A 541 28.05 -16.66 -12.17
N VAL A 542 27.59 -15.57 -12.77
CA VAL A 542 27.67 -14.25 -12.17
C VAL A 542 26.63 -14.15 -11.06
N THR A 543 27.09 -14.18 -9.81
CA THR A 543 26.23 -14.03 -8.63
C THR A 543 26.04 -12.55 -8.31
N ASP A 544 25.15 -11.88 -9.03
CA ASP A 544 24.72 -10.51 -8.74
C ASP A 544 23.17 -10.49 -8.65
N PRO A 545 22.57 -10.03 -7.53
CA PRO A 545 21.13 -10.00 -7.35
C PRO A 545 20.39 -9.23 -8.46
N LEU A 546 21.03 -8.22 -9.06
CA LEU A 546 20.47 -7.45 -10.17
C LEU A 546 20.14 -8.37 -11.36
N LEU A 547 20.99 -9.36 -11.62
CA LEU A 547 20.94 -10.20 -12.82
C LEU A 547 20.19 -11.54 -12.59
N ALA A 548 19.93 -11.90 -11.32
CA ALA A 548 19.47 -13.24 -10.94
C ALA A 548 18.18 -13.67 -11.65
N ASP A 549 17.23 -12.74 -11.82
CA ASP A 549 15.92 -13.01 -12.43
C ASP A 549 15.80 -12.41 -13.85
N THR A 550 16.93 -12.07 -14.47
CA THR A 550 16.93 -11.41 -15.79
C THR A 550 17.36 -12.37 -16.89
N ARG A 551 16.47 -12.56 -17.87
CA ARG A 551 16.81 -13.17 -19.16
C ARG A 551 17.38 -12.10 -20.08
N PHE A 552 18.50 -12.40 -20.72
CA PHE A 552 19.19 -11.47 -21.62
C PHE A 552 18.84 -11.75 -23.09
N TYR A 553 18.65 -10.68 -23.84
CA TYR A 553 18.32 -10.70 -25.26
C TYR A 553 19.49 -10.29 -26.14
N PHE A 554 20.38 -9.44 -25.63
CA PHE A 554 21.66 -9.13 -26.26
C PHE A 554 22.77 -8.95 -25.21
N LEU A 555 24.01 -9.23 -25.62
CA LEU A 555 25.24 -8.95 -24.87
C LEU A 555 26.27 -8.33 -25.81
N ARG A 556 26.69 -7.08 -25.58
CA ARG A 556 27.69 -6.42 -26.43
C ARG A 556 28.59 -5.48 -25.63
N PRO A 557 29.91 -5.45 -25.89
CA PRO A 557 30.78 -4.41 -25.37
C PRO A 557 30.56 -3.11 -26.15
N ASP A 558 30.78 -1.98 -25.51
CA ASP A 558 30.98 -0.71 -26.20
C ASP A 558 32.47 -0.41 -26.42
N ARG A 559 32.76 0.76 -27.00
CA ARG A 559 34.12 1.21 -27.30
C ARG A 559 34.96 1.51 -26.05
N ASP A 560 34.33 1.84 -24.94
CA ASP A 560 35.00 2.08 -23.65
C ASP A 560 35.29 0.76 -22.91
N GLY A 561 34.85 -0.39 -23.45
CA GLY A 561 35.02 -1.71 -22.85
C GLY A 561 33.96 -2.05 -21.80
N ARG A 562 32.89 -1.27 -21.68
CA ARG A 562 31.74 -1.59 -20.82
C ARG A 562 30.91 -2.67 -21.47
N LEU A 563 30.47 -3.66 -20.70
CA LEU A 563 29.58 -4.70 -21.20
C LEU A 563 28.13 -4.27 -20.99
N TRP A 564 27.37 -4.22 -22.08
CA TRP A 564 25.94 -3.92 -22.11
C TRP A 564 25.15 -5.21 -22.28
N ALA A 565 24.22 -5.45 -21.34
CA ALA A 565 23.39 -6.63 -21.29
C ALA A 565 21.91 -6.22 -21.22
N GLY A 566 21.23 -6.22 -22.36
CA GLY A 566 19.81 -5.92 -22.43
C GLY A 566 18.96 -7.15 -22.15
N GLY A 567 17.92 -7.00 -21.33
CA GLY A 567 17.00 -8.09 -21.00
C GLY A 567 15.56 -7.62 -20.89
N GLY A 568 14.78 -8.32 -20.06
CA GLY A 568 13.37 -8.01 -19.78
C GLY A 568 13.14 -6.89 -18.74
N ASN A 569 14.17 -6.56 -17.94
CA ASN A 569 14.06 -5.64 -16.80
C ASN A 569 14.83 -4.32 -17.00
N GLY A 570 15.24 -4.03 -18.22
CA GLY A 570 16.09 -2.90 -18.58
C GLY A 570 17.41 -3.34 -19.20
N VAL A 571 18.42 -2.49 -19.05
CA VAL A 571 19.76 -2.70 -19.59
C VAL A 571 20.77 -2.67 -18.46
N ASP A 572 21.41 -3.81 -18.21
CA ASP A 572 22.44 -3.94 -17.19
C ASP A 572 23.81 -3.66 -17.81
N VAL A 573 24.54 -2.71 -17.22
CA VAL A 573 25.86 -2.31 -17.71
C VAL A 573 26.91 -2.62 -16.67
N LEU A 574 27.93 -3.38 -17.07
CA LEU A 574 29.13 -3.60 -16.28
C LEU A 574 30.18 -2.56 -16.65
N ASP A 575 30.47 -1.65 -15.73
CA ASP A 575 31.54 -0.66 -15.85
C ASP A 575 32.45 -0.73 -14.61
N ASN A 576 33.76 -0.81 -14.83
CA ASN A 576 34.76 -0.90 -13.76
C ASN A 576 34.47 -1.96 -12.67
N GLY A 577 33.91 -3.11 -13.07
CA GLY A 577 33.56 -4.21 -12.15
C GLY A 577 32.25 -4.03 -11.39
N ARG A 578 31.48 -2.97 -11.65
CA ARG A 578 30.18 -2.72 -11.04
C ARG A 578 29.06 -2.80 -12.08
N TRP A 579 28.06 -3.65 -11.81
CA TRP A 579 26.79 -3.65 -12.54
C TRP A 579 25.90 -2.48 -12.11
N THR A 580 25.32 -1.79 -13.10
CA THR A 580 24.32 -0.74 -12.94
C THR A 580 23.18 -1.01 -13.92
N ARG A 581 21.93 -0.95 -13.46
CA ARG A 581 20.75 -1.10 -14.32
C ARG A 581 20.24 0.25 -14.81
N LEU A 582 19.98 0.35 -16.11
CA LEU A 582 19.26 1.46 -16.72
C LEU A 582 17.83 1.01 -17.04
N SER A 583 16.84 1.82 -16.70
CA SER A 583 15.42 1.56 -16.97
C SER A 583 14.73 2.74 -17.67
N ASP A 584 13.43 2.63 -17.88
CA ASP A 584 12.53 3.73 -18.24
C ASP A 584 12.71 4.98 -17.35
N ARG A 585 12.99 4.76 -16.06
CA ARG A 585 13.33 5.80 -15.07
C ARG A 585 14.68 6.44 -15.31
N ASP A 586 15.52 5.95 -16.22
CA ASP A 586 16.75 6.59 -16.70
C ASP A 586 16.58 7.23 -18.09
N GLY A 587 15.43 7.03 -18.72
CA GLY A 587 15.07 7.59 -20.02
C GLY A 587 14.93 6.58 -21.15
N LEU A 588 15.11 5.27 -20.88
CA LEU A 588 14.80 4.24 -21.87
C LEU A 588 13.32 4.31 -22.29
N LEU A 589 13.00 3.99 -23.54
CA LEU A 589 11.61 3.95 -23.99
C LEU A 589 10.79 2.85 -23.28
N TRP A 590 11.45 1.75 -22.94
CA TRP A 590 10.84 0.57 -22.37
C TRP A 590 11.89 -0.27 -21.66
N ASN A 591 11.47 -1.06 -20.67
CA ASN A 591 12.38 -1.93 -19.92
C ASN A 591 12.70 -3.23 -20.67
N GLU A 592 11.78 -3.73 -21.48
CA GLU A 592 12.06 -4.88 -22.34
C GLU A 592 12.84 -4.44 -23.59
N THR A 593 13.97 -5.09 -23.84
CA THR A 593 14.81 -4.86 -25.02
C THR A 593 14.58 -5.91 -26.10
N ASN A 594 15.01 -5.64 -27.34
CA ASN A 594 14.92 -6.61 -28.43
C ASN A 594 16.23 -7.37 -28.62
N HIS A 595 16.13 -8.61 -29.09
CA HIS A 595 17.28 -9.43 -29.42
C HIS A 595 18.15 -8.81 -30.50
N GLY A 596 19.46 -8.69 -30.25
CA GLY A 596 20.46 -8.20 -31.22
C GLY A 596 20.37 -6.71 -31.57
N ALA A 597 19.40 -5.98 -31.00
CA ALA A 597 19.15 -4.58 -31.33
C ALA A 597 20.04 -3.64 -30.52
N PHE A 598 21.35 -3.74 -30.69
CA PHE A 598 22.35 -2.89 -30.04
C PHE A 598 23.41 -2.42 -31.03
N HIS A 599 23.80 -1.15 -30.94
CA HIS A 599 24.93 -0.59 -31.68
C HIS A 599 25.71 0.39 -30.81
N ALA A 600 27.04 0.22 -30.74
CA ALA A 600 27.92 1.17 -30.06
C ALA A 600 28.64 2.06 -31.07
N ASP A 601 28.50 3.37 -30.92
CA ASP A 601 29.09 4.38 -31.78
C ASP A 601 30.55 4.68 -31.44
N ASP A 602 31.26 5.26 -32.39
CA ASP A 602 32.68 5.63 -32.26
C ASP A 602 32.92 6.76 -31.24
N ASP A 603 31.90 7.58 -30.96
CA ASP A 603 31.95 8.66 -29.97
C ASP A 603 31.63 8.17 -28.54
N GLY A 604 31.34 6.88 -28.37
CA GLY A 604 30.99 6.26 -27.10
C GLY A 604 29.49 6.27 -26.77
N SER A 605 28.63 6.83 -27.64
CA SER A 605 27.18 6.69 -27.49
C SER A 605 26.72 5.27 -27.86
N VAL A 606 25.51 4.89 -27.42
CA VAL A 606 24.94 3.57 -27.75
C VAL A 606 23.47 3.66 -28.15
N TRP A 607 23.09 2.85 -29.13
CA TRP A 607 21.72 2.66 -29.58
C TRP A 607 21.18 1.33 -29.10
N ILE A 608 19.94 1.35 -28.62
CA ILE A 608 19.25 0.20 -28.05
C ILE A 608 17.84 0.14 -28.65
N GLY A 609 17.48 -1.00 -29.23
CA GLY A 609 16.14 -1.26 -29.72
C GLY A 609 15.26 -1.90 -28.64
N ALA A 610 14.01 -1.44 -28.59
CA ALA A 610 12.95 -1.94 -27.74
C ALA A 610 11.69 -2.21 -28.59
N PRO A 611 10.66 -2.89 -28.06
CA PRO A 611 9.42 -3.15 -28.80
C PRO A 611 8.65 -1.92 -29.26
N VAL A 612 8.93 -0.76 -28.66
CA VAL A 612 8.23 0.51 -28.87
C VAL A 612 9.07 1.54 -29.65
N GLY A 613 10.31 1.22 -30.03
CA GLY A 613 11.19 2.11 -30.79
C GLY A 613 12.67 1.97 -30.45
N LEU A 614 13.41 3.07 -30.61
CA LEU A 614 14.85 3.16 -30.35
C LEU A 614 15.16 4.15 -29.24
N THR A 615 16.11 3.77 -28.39
CA THR A 615 16.74 4.65 -27.43
C THR A 615 18.19 4.87 -27.83
N HIS A 616 18.61 6.13 -27.87
CA HIS A 616 20.00 6.53 -28.09
C HIS A 616 20.53 7.20 -26.84
N ILE A 617 21.48 6.54 -26.20
CA ILE A 617 22.15 7.03 -25.00
C ILE A 617 23.37 7.82 -25.44
N LEU A 618 23.23 9.14 -25.45
CA LEU A 618 24.25 10.11 -25.87
C LEU A 618 25.40 10.22 -24.86
N LYS A 619 25.14 10.03 -23.57
CA LYS A 619 26.12 10.21 -22.49
C LYS A 619 26.09 9.06 -21.48
N PRO A 620 26.53 7.84 -21.85
CA PRO A 620 26.45 6.68 -20.96
C PRO A 620 27.12 6.90 -19.60
N ALA A 621 28.31 7.50 -19.58
CA ALA A 621 29.05 7.77 -18.33
C ALA A 621 28.24 8.61 -17.32
N ARG A 622 27.37 9.52 -17.80
CA ARG A 622 26.50 10.33 -16.93
C ARG A 622 25.38 9.50 -16.31
N LEU A 623 24.80 8.56 -17.05
CA LEU A 623 23.73 7.69 -16.55
C LEU A 623 24.24 6.64 -15.57
N LEU A 624 25.46 6.13 -15.80
CA LEU A 624 26.08 5.11 -14.96
C LEU A 624 26.69 5.68 -13.67
N ALA A 625 26.90 6.99 -13.61
CA ALA A 625 27.44 7.66 -12.43
C ALA A 625 26.53 7.41 -11.20
N PRO A 626 27.13 7.20 -10.00
CA PRO A 626 26.36 7.08 -8.77
C PRO A 626 25.52 8.34 -8.53
N ARG A 627 24.25 8.16 -8.14
CA ARG A 627 23.39 9.26 -7.69
C ARG A 627 23.59 9.51 -6.21
N ARG A 628 23.50 10.78 -5.82
CA ARG A 628 23.33 11.15 -4.41
C ARG A 628 21.85 11.11 -4.10
N ILE A 629 21.48 10.34 -3.09
CA ILE A 629 20.13 10.28 -2.55
C ILE A 629 20.22 10.60 -1.06
N GLU A 630 19.28 11.39 -0.56
CA GLU A 630 19.20 11.75 0.85
C GLU A 630 17.94 11.11 1.43
N PRO A 631 18.06 10.21 2.43
CA PRO A 631 16.89 9.60 3.03
C PRO A 631 16.10 10.68 3.77
N LEU A 632 14.83 10.43 3.98
CA LEU A 632 13.95 11.33 4.71
C LEU A 632 13.08 10.51 5.65
N ILE A 633 12.88 11.00 6.86
CA ILE A 633 11.83 10.51 7.74
C ILE A 633 10.62 11.40 7.50
N VAL A 634 9.62 10.85 6.83
CA VAL A 634 8.37 11.54 6.45
C VAL A 634 7.49 11.76 7.68
N SER A 635 7.37 10.74 8.53
CA SER A 635 6.67 10.82 9.80
C SER A 635 7.26 9.82 10.80
N ALA A 636 7.26 10.18 12.07
CA ALA A 636 7.61 9.30 13.17
C ALA A 636 6.49 9.39 14.20
N GLN A 637 5.82 8.30 14.52
CA GLN A 637 4.67 8.29 15.42
C GLN A 637 4.84 7.26 16.52
N TYR A 638 4.64 7.67 17.77
CA TYR A 638 4.56 6.78 18.93
C TYR A 638 3.18 6.91 19.56
N ALA A 639 2.48 5.79 19.76
CA ALA A 639 1.10 5.79 20.26
C ALA A 639 0.12 6.65 19.42
N GLY A 640 0.39 6.82 18.12
CA GLY A 640 -0.39 7.69 17.24
C GLY A 640 -0.06 9.19 17.36
N HIS A 641 0.86 9.57 18.24
CA HIS A 641 1.34 10.95 18.38
C HIS A 641 2.65 11.17 17.61
N GLU A 642 2.74 12.28 16.87
CA GLU A 642 3.91 12.64 16.08
C GLU A 642 5.11 13.02 16.97
N LEU A 643 6.27 12.46 16.65
CA LEU A 643 7.52 12.69 17.34
C LEU A 643 8.29 13.82 16.66
N SER A 644 8.26 15.01 17.26
CA SER A 644 9.09 16.12 16.81
C SER A 644 10.54 15.97 17.30
N PRO A 645 11.55 16.32 16.48
CA PRO A 645 12.94 16.37 16.92
C PRO A 645 13.13 17.29 18.14
N GLY A 646 13.77 16.80 19.20
CA GLY A 646 13.99 17.58 20.43
C GLY A 646 12.78 17.70 21.36
N ALA A 647 11.68 17.00 21.07
CA ALA A 647 10.53 16.92 21.97
C ALA A 647 10.92 16.32 23.34
N PRO A 648 10.24 16.71 24.43
CA PRO A 648 10.46 16.13 25.74
C PRO A 648 10.23 14.61 25.73
N ALA A 649 10.80 13.91 26.73
CA ALA A 649 10.67 12.47 26.85
C ALA A 649 9.20 12.03 26.80
N GLN A 650 8.90 11.08 25.91
CA GLN A 650 7.55 10.60 25.71
C GLN A 650 7.14 9.70 26.88
N HIS A 651 5.87 9.78 27.28
CA HIS A 651 5.35 8.93 28.34
C HIS A 651 5.25 7.50 27.83
N PHE A 652 5.69 6.54 28.63
CA PHE A 652 5.52 5.13 28.29
C PHE A 652 4.03 4.76 28.22
N GLU A 653 3.62 4.22 27.08
CA GLU A 653 2.29 3.66 26.86
C GLU A 653 2.38 2.16 26.57
N ASN A 654 1.54 1.37 27.25
CA ASN A 654 1.63 -0.07 27.19
C ASN A 654 1.10 -0.59 25.83
N GLY A 655 1.93 -1.32 25.09
CA GLY A 655 1.58 -1.81 23.76
C GLY A 655 1.53 -0.73 22.67
N ALA A 656 2.05 0.47 22.94
CA ALA A 656 2.13 1.52 21.94
C ALA A 656 3.13 1.16 20.84
N ALA A 657 2.67 1.27 19.60
CA ALA A 657 3.51 1.05 18.43
C ALA A 657 4.31 2.32 18.10
N LEU A 658 5.56 2.11 17.67
CA LEU A 658 6.38 3.12 17.02
C LEU A 658 6.39 2.85 15.52
N VAL A 659 5.94 3.82 14.73
CA VAL A 659 5.86 3.75 13.27
C VAL A 659 6.74 4.84 12.67
N PHE A 660 7.64 4.46 11.77
CA PHE A 660 8.33 5.41 10.92
C PHE A 660 7.91 5.22 9.48
N ARG A 661 7.67 6.34 8.79
CA ARG A 661 7.53 6.40 7.34
C ARG A 661 8.71 7.15 6.75
N PHE A 662 9.17 6.68 5.60
CA PHE A 662 10.38 7.13 4.94
C PHE A 662 10.09 7.70 3.55
N GLY A 663 11.03 8.49 3.06
CA GLY A 663 11.08 8.99 1.70
C GLY A 663 12.52 9.25 1.29
N VAL A 664 12.70 9.89 0.14
CA VAL A 664 13.99 10.22 -0.44
C VAL A 664 13.92 11.59 -1.10
N ILE A 665 14.89 12.44 -0.82
CA ILE A 665 15.05 13.72 -1.52
C ILE A 665 15.91 13.48 -2.77
N ASP A 666 15.65 14.24 -3.83
CA ASP A 666 16.40 14.18 -5.10
C ASP A 666 16.23 12.85 -5.89
N ASN A 667 15.06 12.21 -5.73
CA ASN A 667 14.61 11.07 -6.53
C ASN A 667 13.45 11.41 -7.49
N GLY A 668 13.56 12.50 -8.25
CA GLY A 668 12.47 13.02 -9.08
C GLY A 668 11.95 12.08 -10.19
N ALA A 669 12.77 11.15 -10.66
CA ALA A 669 12.34 10.10 -11.61
C ALA A 669 11.65 8.90 -10.92
N GLY A 670 11.72 8.82 -9.59
CA GLY A 670 11.16 7.71 -8.81
C GLY A 670 11.89 6.40 -9.08
N HIS A 671 13.23 6.40 -9.02
CA HIS A 671 13.98 5.14 -9.09
C HIS A 671 13.61 4.23 -7.92
N PRO A 672 13.64 2.90 -8.11
CA PRO A 672 13.47 1.97 -7.00
C PRO A 672 14.54 2.20 -5.93
N VAL A 673 14.08 2.41 -4.70
CA VAL A 673 14.93 2.61 -3.53
C VAL A 673 14.52 1.62 -2.46
N HIS A 674 15.51 0.98 -1.85
CA HIS A 674 15.35 0.25 -0.60
C HIS A 674 15.84 1.09 0.56
N PHE A 675 15.33 0.79 1.75
CA PHE A 675 15.80 1.40 2.98
C PHE A 675 16.47 0.35 3.83
N ARG A 676 17.55 0.73 4.51
CA ARG A 676 18.05 -0.04 5.62
C ARG A 676 18.02 0.79 6.89
N TYR A 677 17.57 0.17 7.96
CA TYR A 677 17.44 0.84 9.25
C TYR A 677 17.99 -0.03 10.38
N ARG A 678 18.23 0.62 11.53
CA ARG A 678 18.42 -0.06 12.81
C ARG A 678 17.98 0.81 13.95
N LEU A 679 17.36 0.19 14.95
CA LEU A 679 17.02 0.80 16.23
C LEU A 679 17.94 0.27 17.33
N SER A 680 18.86 1.11 17.79
CA SER A 680 19.80 0.75 18.86
C SER A 680 19.04 0.34 20.13
N GLY A 681 19.33 -0.85 20.64
CA GLY A 681 18.67 -1.43 21.81
C GLY A 681 17.55 -2.43 21.49
N VAL A 682 17.14 -2.54 20.22
CA VAL A 682 16.16 -3.53 19.73
C VAL A 682 16.77 -4.39 18.63
N ASP A 683 17.30 -3.75 17.60
CA ASP A 683 17.92 -4.44 16.47
C ASP A 683 19.40 -4.72 16.75
N LYS A 684 19.86 -5.92 16.38
CA LYS A 684 21.27 -6.32 16.51
C LYS A 684 22.12 -5.84 15.33
N ASP A 685 21.56 -5.95 14.12
CA ASP A 685 22.18 -5.62 12.85
C ASP A 685 21.25 -4.73 12.01
N TRP A 686 21.76 -4.20 10.88
CA TRP A 686 20.94 -3.47 9.92
C TRP A 686 19.90 -4.39 9.27
N VAL A 687 18.67 -3.90 9.16
CA VAL A 687 17.56 -4.57 8.48
C VAL A 687 17.26 -3.81 7.20
N GLU A 688 17.22 -4.52 6.07
CA GLU A 688 16.87 -3.95 4.76
C GLU A 688 15.42 -4.26 4.41
N ILE A 689 14.69 -3.25 3.94
CA ILE A 689 13.29 -3.32 3.54
C ILE A 689 13.07 -2.54 2.24
N ALA A 690 12.18 -3.06 1.39
CA ALA A 690 11.76 -2.35 0.18
C ALA A 690 10.66 -1.31 0.45
N GLN A 691 9.82 -1.56 1.47
CA GLN A 691 8.71 -0.67 1.82
C GLN A 691 9.20 0.56 2.60
N PRO A 692 8.63 1.75 2.38
CA PRO A 692 9.04 2.96 3.08
C PRO A 692 8.40 3.09 4.47
N GLU A 693 8.10 1.99 5.16
CA GLU A 693 7.49 2.00 6.48
C GLU A 693 8.07 0.89 7.37
N VAL A 694 8.33 1.22 8.64
CA VAL A 694 8.64 0.22 9.67
C VAL A 694 7.76 0.44 10.90
N ARG A 695 7.34 -0.66 11.52
CA ARG A 695 6.53 -0.67 12.74
C ARG A 695 7.17 -1.55 13.81
N TYR A 696 7.38 -0.98 14.99
CA TYR A 696 7.74 -1.70 16.22
C TYR A 696 6.51 -1.76 17.13
N ALA A 697 6.01 -2.96 17.42
CA ALA A 697 4.73 -3.15 18.11
C ALA A 697 4.76 -2.80 19.61
N SER A 698 5.93 -2.84 20.26
CA SER A 698 6.08 -2.48 21.68
C SER A 698 7.54 -2.18 21.99
N LEU A 699 7.80 -1.02 22.59
CA LEU A 699 9.14 -0.61 23.01
C LEU A 699 9.19 -0.44 24.53
N PRO A 700 10.19 -1.03 25.23
CA PRO A 700 10.41 -0.74 26.64
C PRO A 700 10.74 0.75 26.87
N SER A 701 10.69 1.20 28.12
CA SER A 701 11.22 2.53 28.45
C SER A 701 12.74 2.56 28.27
N GLY A 702 13.27 3.60 27.64
CA GLY A 702 14.69 3.67 27.33
C GLY A 702 15.05 4.81 26.38
N ALA A 703 16.36 5.00 26.17
CA ALA A 703 16.87 5.87 25.12
C ALA A 703 17.06 5.05 23.84
N TYR A 704 16.56 5.59 22.74
CA TYR A 704 16.57 4.95 21.44
C TYR A 704 17.28 5.82 20.43
N ARG A 705 18.09 5.16 19.59
CA ARG A 705 18.79 5.78 18.47
C ARG A 705 18.46 5.02 17.19
N PHE A 706 17.70 5.67 16.31
CA PHE A 706 17.33 5.15 15.01
C PHE A 706 18.25 5.70 13.94
N GLU A 707 18.74 4.80 13.10
CA GLU A 707 19.55 5.15 11.96
C GLU A 707 18.87 4.63 10.69
N LEU A 708 18.83 5.47 9.65
CA LEU A 708 18.18 5.19 8.37
C LEU A 708 19.12 5.52 7.22
N GLN A 709 19.22 4.61 6.25
CA GLN A 709 19.90 4.82 4.98
C GLN A 709 18.97 4.44 3.82
N ALA A 710 19.11 5.15 2.71
CA ALA A 710 18.49 4.80 1.45
C ALA A 710 19.53 4.14 0.52
N ILE A 711 19.07 3.17 -0.27
CA ILE A 711 19.87 2.40 -1.22
C ILE A 711 19.18 2.47 -2.59
N ASP A 712 19.83 3.10 -3.56
CA ASP A 712 19.41 3.02 -4.96
C ASP A 712 19.64 1.58 -5.46
N VAL A 713 18.56 0.87 -5.78
CA VAL A 713 18.62 -0.55 -6.16
C VAL A 713 19.40 -0.74 -7.46
N HIS A 714 19.21 0.16 -8.43
CA HIS A 714 19.79 0.03 -9.77
C HIS A 714 21.27 0.44 -9.82
N ARG A 715 21.65 1.48 -9.06
CA ARG A 715 23.03 2.00 -9.03
C ARG A 715 23.84 1.52 -7.82
N ARG A 716 23.20 0.85 -6.85
CA ARG A 716 23.84 0.40 -5.60
C ARG A 716 24.53 1.52 -4.85
N ALA A 717 23.99 2.72 -4.96
CA ALA A 717 24.46 3.88 -4.22
C ALA A 717 23.77 3.88 -2.85
N VAL A 718 24.57 3.96 -1.79
CA VAL A 718 24.08 4.01 -0.41
C VAL A 718 24.25 5.42 0.13
N SER A 719 23.21 5.94 0.75
CA SER A 719 23.24 7.28 1.35
C SER A 719 24.04 7.32 2.65
N GLU A 720 24.36 8.54 3.11
CA GLU A 720 24.70 8.74 4.52
C GLU A 720 23.52 8.40 5.43
N ALA A 721 23.81 7.98 6.66
CA ALA A 721 22.79 7.61 7.62
C ALA A 721 22.22 8.84 8.31
N ILE A 722 20.89 8.98 8.28
CA ILE A 722 20.21 9.94 9.15
C ILE A 722 19.99 9.30 10.50
N VAL A 723 20.34 10.04 11.55
CA VAL A 723 20.19 9.62 12.93
C VAL A 723 19.08 10.43 13.61
N ARG A 724 18.21 9.74 14.35
CA ARG A 724 17.25 10.34 15.26
C ARG A 724 17.34 9.68 16.63
N GLU A 725 17.34 10.51 17.65
CA GLU A 725 17.41 10.08 19.05
C GLU A 725 16.16 10.56 19.79
N TRP A 726 15.62 9.71 20.66
CA TRP A 726 14.53 10.05 21.55
C TRP A 726 14.58 9.20 22.82
N HIS A 727 13.78 9.60 23.80
CA HIS A 727 13.70 8.94 25.10
C HIS A 727 12.24 8.63 25.45
N ILE A 728 11.97 7.37 25.78
CA ILE A 728 10.70 6.92 26.37
C ILE A 728 10.91 6.86 27.88
N ALA A 729 10.24 7.76 28.61
CA ALA A 729 10.35 7.85 30.06
C ALA A 729 9.81 6.57 30.71
N PRO A 730 10.40 6.09 31.82
CA PRO A 730 9.87 4.94 32.53
C PRO A 730 8.45 5.23 33.04
N PRO A 731 7.56 4.22 33.05
CA PRO A 731 6.24 4.39 33.59
C PRO A 731 6.29 4.82 35.07
N TRP A 732 5.25 5.52 35.51
CA TRP A 732 5.22 6.14 36.84
C TRP A 732 5.50 5.14 37.97
N TRP A 733 5.05 3.89 37.86
CA TRP A 733 5.29 2.81 38.85
C TRP A 733 6.75 2.35 38.97
N LEU A 734 7.61 2.64 37.98
CA LEU A 734 9.06 2.40 38.04
C LEU A 734 9.85 3.63 38.50
N SER A 735 9.18 4.70 38.91
CA SER A 735 9.84 5.92 39.36
C SER A 735 10.51 5.76 40.74
N PRO A 736 11.64 6.46 40.99
CA PRO A 736 12.36 6.38 42.28
C PRO A 736 11.51 6.78 43.49
N TRP A 737 10.57 7.71 43.32
CA TRP A 737 9.71 8.15 44.43
C TRP A 737 8.66 7.09 44.81
N ILE A 738 8.23 6.23 43.87
CA ILE A 738 7.37 5.10 44.19
C ILE A 738 8.14 3.98 44.85
N ALA A 739 9.39 3.73 44.45
CA ALA A 739 10.26 2.86 45.21
C ALA A 739 10.44 3.38 46.66
N LEU A 740 10.58 4.69 46.86
CA LEU A 740 10.63 5.32 48.18
C LEU A 740 9.31 5.22 48.94
N LEU A 741 8.16 5.40 48.28
CA LEU A 741 6.85 5.22 48.91
C LEU A 741 6.54 3.77 49.23
N ALA A 742 6.90 2.83 48.36
CA ALA A 742 6.80 1.41 48.61
C ALA A 742 7.71 1.01 49.78
N ALA A 743 8.95 1.52 49.82
CA ALA A 743 9.84 1.35 50.96
C ALA A 743 9.26 1.99 52.23
N ALA A 744 8.66 3.18 52.15
CA ALA A 744 7.99 3.83 53.27
C ALA A 744 6.70 3.11 53.69
N ALA A 745 5.99 2.46 52.77
CA ALA A 745 4.82 1.63 53.05
C ALA A 745 5.24 0.28 53.63
N VAL A 746 6.38 -0.28 53.22
CA VAL A 746 6.99 -1.47 53.84
C VAL A 746 7.50 -1.12 55.23
N VAL A 747 8.23 -0.03 55.41
CA VAL A 747 8.67 0.45 56.74
C VAL A 747 7.46 0.82 57.59
N GLY A 748 6.51 1.54 57.03
CA GLY A 748 5.24 1.90 57.65
C GLY A 748 4.45 0.66 58.02
N GLY A 749 4.45 -0.37 57.17
CA GLY A 749 3.85 -1.68 57.39
C GLY A 749 4.61 -2.52 58.40
N ILE A 750 5.94 -2.44 58.48
CA ILE A 750 6.77 -3.05 59.52
C ILE A 750 6.53 -2.33 60.84
N VAL A 751 6.41 -1.01 60.85
CA VAL A 751 6.07 -0.20 62.02
C VAL A 751 4.64 -0.48 62.43
N LEU A 752 3.70 -0.61 61.50
CA LEU A 752 2.31 -0.98 61.79
C LEU A 752 2.26 -2.42 62.28
N ALA A 753 2.99 -3.35 61.69
CA ALA A 753 3.10 -4.74 62.10
C ALA A 753 3.82 -4.85 63.44
N TRP A 754 4.77 -3.98 63.75
CA TRP A 754 5.46 -3.90 65.03
C TRP A 754 4.56 -3.28 66.09
N ARG A 755 3.84 -2.19 65.78
CA ARG A 755 2.82 -1.59 66.66
C ARG A 755 1.63 -2.51 66.84
N TRP A 756 1.22 -3.23 65.81
CA TRP A 756 0.19 -4.26 65.85
C TRP A 756 0.70 -5.43 66.66
N ARG A 757 1.91 -5.94 66.43
CA ARG A 757 2.56 -6.98 67.25
C ARG A 757 2.69 -6.53 68.71
N MET A 758 3.01 -5.27 68.98
CA MET A 758 3.13 -4.73 70.33
C MET A 758 1.76 -4.54 70.97
N ALA A 759 0.77 -4.06 70.22
CA ALA A 759 -0.62 -3.98 70.64
C ALA A 759 -1.24 -5.37 70.82
N VAL A 760 -0.82 -6.36 70.04
CA VAL A 760 -1.17 -7.79 70.13
C VAL A 760 -0.40 -8.45 71.26
N LEU A 761 0.83 -8.08 71.58
CA LEU A 761 1.56 -8.57 72.75
C LEU A 761 1.00 -7.98 74.05
N ILE A 762 0.62 -6.69 74.04
CA ILE A 762 -0.03 -6.02 75.16
C ILE A 762 -1.49 -6.48 75.29
N ARG A 763 -2.19 -6.71 74.17
CA ARG A 763 -3.47 -7.42 74.17
C ARG A 763 -3.28 -8.82 74.66
N HIS A 764 -2.35 -9.63 74.15
CA HIS A 764 -2.09 -11.00 74.60
C HIS A 764 -1.56 -11.06 76.03
N ALA A 765 -0.89 -10.05 76.58
CA ALA A 765 -0.55 -10.05 78.00
C ALA A 765 -1.83 -9.86 78.87
N ARG A 766 -2.70 -8.92 78.49
CA ARG A 766 -3.99 -8.66 79.18
C ARG A 766 -5.04 -9.74 78.88
N ILE A 767 -4.98 -10.30 77.69
CA ILE A 767 -5.83 -11.37 77.18
C ILE A 767 -5.27 -12.72 77.63
N LEU A 768 -3.98 -12.97 77.91
CA LEU A 768 -3.54 -14.24 78.53
C LEU A 768 -3.93 -14.27 80.02
N GLU A 769 -3.93 -13.12 80.71
CA GLU A 769 -4.49 -13.03 82.06
C GLU A 769 -6.02 -13.27 82.07
N ASP A 770 -6.74 -12.83 81.02
CA ASP A 770 -8.19 -13.07 80.86
C ASP A 770 -8.56 -14.36 80.03
N MET A 771 -7.63 -14.98 79.28
CA MET A 771 -7.80 -16.20 78.44
C MET A 771 -7.26 -17.46 79.10
N VAL A 772 -6.41 -17.38 80.12
CA VAL A 772 -6.12 -18.58 80.92
C VAL A 772 -7.37 -19.01 81.71
N SER A 773 -8.33 -18.10 81.93
CA SER A 773 -9.66 -18.38 82.49
C SER A 773 -10.77 -18.58 81.45
N GLU A 774 -10.66 -18.04 80.22
CA GLU A 774 -11.72 -18.13 79.19
C GLU A 774 -11.39 -19.07 77.99
N ARG A 775 -10.11 -19.42 77.76
CA ARG A 775 -9.64 -20.18 76.57
C ARG A 775 -9.27 -21.65 76.81
N THR A 776 -9.59 -22.19 77.98
CA THR A 776 -9.89 -23.63 78.14
C THR A 776 -11.28 -23.99 77.59
N ALA A 777 -12.17 -23.00 77.34
CA ALA A 777 -13.54 -23.23 76.88
C ALA A 777 -13.76 -23.07 75.35
N GLU A 778 -13.05 -22.16 74.66
CA GLU A 778 -13.29 -21.92 73.21
C GLU A 778 -12.50 -22.84 72.25
N LEU A 779 -11.36 -23.42 72.67
CA LEU A 779 -10.54 -24.30 71.82
C LEU A 779 -11.21 -25.66 71.55
N GLN A 780 -12.20 -26.06 72.37
CA GLN A 780 -13.06 -27.23 72.15
C GLN A 780 -14.23 -26.96 71.17
N GLN A 781 -14.55 -25.70 70.86
CA GLN A 781 -15.71 -25.33 70.06
C GLN A 781 -15.38 -25.18 68.56
N SER A 782 -14.17 -24.71 68.21
CA SER A 782 -13.73 -24.58 66.80
C SER A 782 -13.27 -25.90 66.15
N LEU A 783 -13.03 -26.97 66.93
CA LEU A 783 -12.78 -28.31 66.39
C LEU A 783 -14.08 -29.11 66.13
N ARG A 784 -15.23 -28.66 66.67
CA ARG A 784 -16.54 -29.30 66.45
C ARG A 784 -17.31 -28.80 65.22
N SER A 785 -17.06 -27.58 64.72
CA SER A 785 -17.72 -27.06 63.51
C SER A 785 -17.13 -27.60 62.19
N ARG A 786 -15.83 -27.89 62.13
CA ARG A 786 -15.20 -28.56 60.97
C ARG A 786 -15.54 -30.06 60.86
N SER A 787 -15.84 -30.71 61.98
CA SER A 787 -16.25 -32.13 61.99
C SER A 787 -17.76 -32.34 61.72
N MET A 788 -18.60 -31.30 61.82
CA MET A 788 -20.03 -31.35 61.46
C MET A 788 -20.32 -31.12 59.97
N LEU A 789 -19.44 -30.40 59.24
CA LEU A 789 -19.58 -30.14 57.81
C LEU A 789 -19.23 -31.37 56.95
N LEU A 790 -18.24 -32.16 57.39
CA LEU A 790 -17.90 -33.47 56.77
C LEU A 790 -18.90 -34.59 57.11
N ALA A 791 -19.62 -34.48 58.23
CA ALA A 791 -20.64 -35.45 58.62
C ALA A 791 -21.98 -35.27 57.86
N HIS A 792 -22.36 -34.04 57.48
CA HIS A 792 -23.57 -33.76 56.69
C HIS A 792 -23.42 -34.11 55.20
N ILE A 793 -22.27 -33.79 54.57
CA ILE A 793 -21.98 -34.16 53.16
C ILE A 793 -21.98 -35.69 52.97
N GLY A 794 -21.46 -36.42 53.96
CA GLY A 794 -21.46 -37.88 53.94
C GLY A 794 -22.84 -38.53 54.16
N HIS A 795 -23.78 -37.83 54.80
CA HIS A 795 -25.14 -38.31 55.04
C HIS A 795 -26.01 -38.19 53.77
N ASP A 796 -25.90 -37.06 53.07
CA ASP A 796 -26.80 -36.75 51.94
C ASP A 796 -26.35 -37.38 50.61
N LEU A 797 -25.05 -37.67 50.44
CA LEU A 797 -24.56 -38.52 49.35
C LEU A 797 -24.98 -39.99 49.54
N ARG A 798 -25.12 -40.46 50.78
CA ARG A 798 -25.36 -41.88 51.11
C ARG A 798 -26.83 -42.27 50.96
N SER A 799 -27.77 -41.35 51.18
CA SER A 799 -29.22 -41.62 51.17
C SER A 799 -29.77 -42.13 49.81
N PRO A 800 -29.48 -41.50 48.65
CA PRO A 800 -29.94 -42.01 47.34
C PRO A 800 -29.21 -43.31 46.92
N LEU A 801 -27.95 -43.51 47.32
CA LEU A 801 -27.22 -44.77 47.11
C LEU A 801 -27.85 -45.95 47.85
N VAL A 802 -28.33 -45.72 49.08
CA VAL A 802 -29.11 -46.72 49.84
C VAL A 802 -30.45 -46.98 49.15
N GLY A 803 -31.12 -45.96 48.62
CA GLY A 803 -32.35 -46.10 47.82
C GLY A 803 -32.18 -46.89 46.51
N ILE A 804 -31.04 -46.74 45.83
CA ILE A 804 -30.66 -47.56 44.66
C ILE A 804 -30.39 -49.01 45.07
N LEU A 805 -29.65 -49.21 46.18
CA LEU A 805 -29.35 -50.55 46.71
C LEU A 805 -30.62 -51.30 47.16
N ASP A 806 -31.55 -50.62 47.82
CA ASP A 806 -32.82 -51.22 48.26
C ASP A 806 -33.75 -51.50 47.08
N SER A 807 -33.79 -50.63 46.06
CA SER A 807 -34.53 -50.89 44.81
C SER A 807 -33.95 -52.08 44.04
N LEU A 808 -32.62 -52.24 44.01
CA LEU A 808 -31.93 -53.39 43.43
C LEU A 808 -32.17 -54.68 44.25
N ARG A 809 -32.15 -54.60 45.57
CA ARG A 809 -32.42 -55.75 46.47
C ARG A 809 -33.86 -56.23 46.37
N GLN A 810 -34.83 -55.32 46.30
CA GLN A 810 -36.26 -55.64 46.10
C GLN A 810 -36.52 -56.21 44.69
N TRP A 811 -35.85 -55.69 43.66
CA TRP A 811 -35.93 -56.24 42.30
C TRP A 811 -35.36 -57.67 42.24
N ARG A 812 -34.26 -57.93 42.95
CA ARG A 812 -33.59 -59.25 43.00
C ARG A 812 -34.31 -60.27 43.88
N ALA A 813 -35.14 -59.81 44.84
CA ALA A 813 -35.89 -60.64 45.78
C ALA A 813 -37.28 -61.09 45.29
N GLY A 814 -37.69 -60.71 44.07
CA GLY A 814 -38.94 -61.20 43.45
C GLY A 814 -40.23 -60.58 44.00
N SER A 815 -40.17 -59.49 44.75
CA SER A 815 -41.34 -58.72 45.20
C SER A 815 -41.82 -57.80 44.07
N MET A 816 -43.01 -58.07 43.54
CA MET A 816 -43.52 -57.44 42.31
C MET A 816 -44.22 -56.10 42.60
N GLU A 817 -43.48 -54.99 42.53
CA GLU A 817 -44.01 -53.66 42.18
C GLU A 817 -43.36 -53.17 40.88
N ARG A 818 -44.17 -52.64 39.96
CA ARG A 818 -43.96 -52.72 38.51
C ARG A 818 -42.93 -51.78 37.85
N HIS A 819 -42.16 -50.93 38.55
CA HIS A 819 -41.20 -50.03 37.85
C HIS A 819 -39.86 -49.80 38.59
N PRO A 820 -38.99 -50.82 38.73
CA PRO A 820 -37.65 -50.68 39.30
C PRO A 820 -36.68 -49.74 38.53
N PRO A 821 -36.63 -49.73 37.18
CA PRO A 821 -35.65 -48.91 36.44
C PRO A 821 -35.83 -47.42 36.66
N GLU A 822 -37.07 -46.93 36.67
CA GLU A 822 -37.39 -45.50 36.81
C GLU A 822 -37.05 -44.94 38.19
N ARG A 823 -37.17 -45.76 39.25
CA ARG A 823 -36.75 -45.37 40.61
C ARG A 823 -35.24 -45.32 40.76
N ILE A 824 -34.51 -46.24 40.11
CA ILE A 824 -33.05 -46.20 40.08
C ILE A 824 -32.58 -44.97 39.29
N GLU A 825 -33.16 -44.75 38.11
CA GLU A 825 -32.84 -43.62 37.24
C GLU A 825 -33.09 -42.27 37.93
N ARG A 826 -34.19 -42.14 38.70
CA ARG A 826 -34.48 -40.93 39.49
C ARG A 826 -33.42 -40.67 40.57
N HIS A 827 -33.01 -41.69 41.32
CA HIS A 827 -31.98 -41.53 42.36
C HIS A 827 -30.58 -41.29 41.77
N VAL A 828 -30.28 -41.85 40.59
CA VAL A 828 -29.02 -41.60 39.85
C VAL A 828 -28.97 -40.18 39.30
N ARG A 829 -30.04 -39.70 38.65
CA ARG A 829 -30.12 -38.30 38.19
C ARG A 829 -30.03 -37.31 39.37
N GLN A 830 -30.67 -37.63 40.50
CA GLN A 830 -30.63 -36.81 41.70
C GLN A 830 -29.23 -36.77 42.35
N GLN A 831 -28.47 -37.87 42.28
CA GLN A 831 -27.06 -37.87 42.69
C GLN A 831 -26.15 -37.08 41.74
N MET A 832 -26.34 -37.21 40.42
CA MET A 832 -25.53 -36.49 39.45
C MET A 832 -25.74 -34.97 39.56
N SER A 833 -27.00 -34.52 39.69
CA SER A 833 -27.32 -33.10 39.92
C SER A 833 -26.67 -32.56 41.20
N LEU A 834 -26.66 -33.33 42.28
CA LEU A 834 -26.00 -32.96 43.54
C LEU A 834 -24.48 -32.85 43.40
N ILE A 835 -23.87 -33.72 42.59
CA ILE A 835 -22.42 -33.71 42.32
C ILE A 835 -22.04 -32.53 41.41
N ASP A 836 -22.81 -32.27 40.36
CA ASP A 836 -22.59 -31.15 39.45
C ASP A 836 -22.71 -29.81 40.18
N GLU A 837 -23.72 -29.63 41.04
CA GLU A 837 -23.88 -28.43 41.87
C GLU A 837 -22.78 -28.30 42.95
N LEU A 838 -22.29 -29.42 43.51
CA LEU A 838 -21.15 -29.41 44.45
C LEU A 838 -19.83 -29.08 43.75
N LEU A 839 -19.65 -29.53 42.52
CA LEU A 839 -18.49 -29.21 41.68
C LEU A 839 -18.53 -27.74 41.24
N GLU A 840 -19.71 -27.19 40.94
CA GLU A 840 -19.89 -25.76 40.62
C GLU A 840 -19.60 -24.89 41.86
N PHE A 841 -20.03 -25.32 43.06
CA PHE A 841 -19.68 -24.65 44.32
C PHE A 841 -18.19 -24.81 44.72
N SER A 842 -17.57 -25.97 44.46
CA SER A 842 -16.17 -26.25 44.87
C SER A 842 -15.12 -25.76 43.89
N ARG A 843 -15.46 -25.56 42.61
CA ARG A 843 -14.50 -25.13 41.58
C ARG A 843 -13.94 -23.74 41.83
N GLY A 844 -14.51 -22.94 42.72
CA GLY A 844 -13.96 -21.63 43.03
C GLY A 844 -13.86 -20.71 41.82
N GLU A 845 -14.58 -21.01 40.73
CA GLU A 845 -14.63 -20.21 39.48
C GLU A 845 -15.29 -18.85 39.68
N LEU A 846 -15.66 -18.51 40.91
CA LEU A 846 -16.01 -17.15 41.30
C LEU A 846 -14.79 -16.33 41.73
N VAL A 847 -13.59 -16.85 42.00
CA VAL A 847 -12.48 -16.01 42.52
C VAL A 847 -11.75 -15.19 41.43
N GLU A 848 -11.94 -15.48 40.15
CA GLU A 848 -11.36 -14.73 39.01
C GLU A 848 -12.43 -14.38 37.94
N LEU A 849 -13.41 -13.54 38.27
CA LEU A 849 -14.41 -13.08 37.29
C LEU A 849 -14.40 -11.55 37.21
N GLN A 850 -13.84 -11.01 36.13
CA GLN A 850 -14.10 -9.65 35.70
C GLN A 850 -15.43 -9.64 34.93
N PRO A 851 -16.35 -8.70 35.17
CA PRO A 851 -17.52 -8.54 34.32
C PRO A 851 -17.07 -8.21 32.90
N GLU A 852 -17.57 -8.94 31.90
CA GLU A 852 -17.36 -8.65 30.48
C GLU A 852 -18.65 -8.01 29.92
N PRO A 853 -18.83 -6.69 30.07
CA PRO A 853 -19.96 -6.01 29.49
C PRO A 853 -19.79 -5.98 27.96
N VAL A 854 -20.75 -6.56 27.24
CA VAL A 854 -20.80 -6.51 25.78
C VAL A 854 -22.06 -5.78 25.32
N PRO A 855 -22.00 -4.96 24.25
CA PRO A 855 -23.17 -4.38 23.61
C PRO A 855 -24.18 -5.45 23.17
N GLY A 856 -25.47 -5.23 23.41
CA GLY A 856 -26.53 -6.12 22.94
C GLY A 856 -27.94 -5.54 23.02
N TYR A 857 -28.84 -6.10 22.23
CA TYR A 857 -30.24 -5.68 22.16
C TYR A 857 -31.02 -6.10 23.41
N LEU A 858 -31.38 -5.11 24.25
CA LEU A 858 -32.02 -5.35 25.54
C LEU A 858 -33.40 -6.01 25.39
N TYR A 859 -34.20 -5.53 24.43
CA TYR A 859 -35.56 -6.00 24.24
C TYR A 859 -35.59 -7.47 23.79
N GLY A 860 -34.72 -7.85 22.84
CA GLY A 860 -34.56 -9.22 22.39
C GLY A 860 -34.14 -10.15 23.52
N PHE A 861 -33.17 -9.74 24.33
CA PHE A 861 -32.71 -10.50 25.49
C PHE A 861 -33.82 -10.77 26.52
N LEU A 862 -34.61 -9.75 26.88
CA LEU A 862 -35.69 -9.89 27.86
C LEU A 862 -36.79 -10.85 27.37
N HIS A 863 -37.11 -10.81 26.08
CA HIS A 863 -38.06 -11.73 25.48
C HIS A 863 -37.54 -13.17 25.44
N GLU A 864 -36.26 -13.38 25.11
CA GLU A 864 -35.66 -14.72 25.12
C GLU A 864 -35.67 -15.36 26.52
N VAL A 865 -35.40 -14.57 27.56
CA VAL A 865 -35.50 -15.00 28.96
C VAL A 865 -36.95 -15.29 29.34
N ALA A 866 -37.90 -14.46 28.88
CA ALA A 866 -39.33 -14.67 29.12
C ALA A 866 -39.83 -15.97 28.46
N ASP A 867 -39.42 -16.27 27.23
CA ASP A 867 -39.79 -17.50 26.53
C ASP A 867 -39.27 -18.75 27.26
N SER A 868 -38.02 -18.68 27.72
CA SER A 868 -37.41 -19.74 28.54
C SER A 868 -38.16 -19.93 29.86
N ALA A 869 -38.58 -18.84 30.50
CA ALA A 869 -39.36 -18.88 31.73
C ALA A 869 -40.81 -19.32 31.52
N ALA A 870 -41.41 -19.06 30.36
CA ALA A 870 -42.76 -19.49 30.01
C ALA A 870 -42.85 -21.02 30.01
N LEU A 871 -41.86 -21.71 29.44
CA LEU A 871 -41.78 -23.17 29.48
C LEU A 871 -41.67 -23.72 30.91
N LEU A 872 -40.98 -23.02 31.80
CA LEU A 872 -40.88 -23.39 33.22
C LEU A 872 -42.20 -23.16 33.97
N ALA A 873 -42.91 -22.08 33.65
CA ALA A 873 -44.21 -21.74 34.21
C ALA A 873 -45.30 -22.75 33.79
N GLU A 874 -45.34 -23.15 32.51
CA GLU A 874 -46.31 -24.10 31.98
C GLU A 874 -46.27 -25.47 32.65
N ARG A 875 -45.09 -25.93 33.10
CA ARG A 875 -44.92 -27.22 33.78
C ARG A 875 -45.79 -27.38 35.04
N ARG A 876 -46.22 -26.27 35.63
CA ARG A 876 -47.13 -26.23 36.79
C ARG A 876 -48.39 -25.39 36.53
N HIS A 877 -48.75 -25.25 35.26
CA HIS A 877 -49.92 -24.49 34.79
C HIS A 877 -49.94 -23.03 35.27
N ASN A 878 -48.77 -22.43 35.50
CA ASN A 878 -48.65 -21.02 35.86
C ASN A 878 -48.74 -20.14 34.62
N ARG A 879 -49.35 -18.96 34.76
CA ARG A 879 -49.40 -17.93 33.73
C ARG A 879 -48.27 -16.92 33.92
N LEU A 880 -47.36 -16.82 32.94
CA LEU A 880 -46.34 -15.76 32.92
C LEU A 880 -46.90 -14.48 32.27
N VAL A 881 -46.71 -13.34 32.92
CA VAL A 881 -47.11 -12.01 32.44
C VAL A 881 -45.87 -11.11 32.42
N CYS A 882 -45.42 -10.75 31.21
CA CYS A 882 -44.31 -9.83 31.03
C CYS A 882 -44.81 -8.38 30.90
N ARG A 883 -44.15 -7.45 31.60
CA ARG A 883 -44.44 -6.01 31.57
C ARG A 883 -43.13 -5.23 31.42
N PHE A 884 -42.79 -4.87 30.21
CA PHE A 884 -41.61 -4.08 29.90
C PHE A 884 -42.03 -2.63 29.60
N ALA A 885 -41.30 -1.64 30.11
CA ALA A 885 -41.61 -0.24 29.88
C ALA A 885 -41.32 0.17 28.43
N ASP A 886 -42.13 1.07 27.86
CA ASP A 886 -42.01 1.53 26.47
C ASP A 886 -40.75 2.40 26.23
N ASP A 887 -40.15 2.93 27.30
CA ASP A 887 -38.99 3.83 27.28
C ASP A 887 -37.66 3.10 27.55
N LEU A 888 -37.64 1.78 27.43
CA LEU A 888 -36.40 1.01 27.53
C LEU A 888 -35.45 1.31 26.35
N PRO A 889 -34.15 1.52 26.60
CA PRO A 889 -33.20 1.73 25.52
C PRO A 889 -33.04 0.47 24.66
N PRO A 890 -32.84 0.61 23.34
CA PRO A 890 -32.77 -0.51 22.42
C PRO A 890 -31.51 -1.37 22.65
N VAL A 891 -30.37 -0.72 22.94
CA VAL A 891 -29.06 -1.35 23.09
C VAL A 891 -28.40 -0.90 24.39
N VAL A 892 -27.88 -1.86 25.15
CA VAL A 892 -27.12 -1.62 26.39
C VAL A 892 -25.88 -2.50 26.41
N SER A 893 -24.85 -2.07 27.13
CA SER A 893 -23.68 -2.90 27.38
C SER A 893 -23.84 -3.63 28.73
N ALA A 894 -23.89 -4.96 28.71
CA ALA A 894 -24.12 -5.78 29.89
C ALA A 894 -23.48 -7.18 29.76
N ASP A 895 -23.19 -7.82 30.89
CA ASP A 895 -22.90 -9.25 30.92
C ASP A 895 -24.21 -10.03 30.81
N PHE A 896 -24.69 -10.18 29.56
CA PHE A 896 -25.96 -10.87 29.28
C PHE A 896 -25.96 -12.33 29.72
N ARG A 897 -24.80 -13.00 29.77
CA ARG A 897 -24.69 -14.40 30.19
C ARG A 897 -24.99 -14.54 31.69
N ARG A 898 -24.37 -13.71 32.53
CA ARG A 898 -24.59 -13.74 33.98
C ARG A 898 -25.94 -13.16 34.37
N LEU A 899 -26.40 -12.12 33.68
CA LEU A 899 -27.74 -11.57 33.90
C LEU A 899 -28.82 -12.62 33.58
N ARG A 900 -28.66 -13.39 32.50
CA ARG A 900 -29.55 -14.53 32.17
C ARG A 900 -29.59 -15.54 33.30
N GLN A 901 -28.44 -15.91 33.85
CA GLN A 901 -28.33 -16.86 34.96
C GLN A 901 -29.08 -16.37 36.21
N VAL A 902 -28.97 -15.08 36.56
CA VAL A 902 -29.72 -14.49 37.68
C VAL A 902 -31.23 -14.54 37.42
N LEU A 903 -31.67 -14.08 36.25
CA LEU A 903 -33.09 -14.00 35.91
C LEU A 903 -33.75 -15.37 35.83
N LEU A 904 -33.11 -16.36 35.21
CA LEU A 904 -33.63 -17.73 35.12
C LEU A 904 -33.66 -18.43 36.47
N ASN A 905 -32.70 -18.17 37.37
CA ASN A 905 -32.73 -18.73 38.73
C ASN A 905 -33.90 -18.15 39.54
N LEU A 906 -34.16 -16.85 39.43
CA LEU A 906 -35.27 -16.20 40.13
C LEU A 906 -36.63 -16.58 39.52
N LEU A 907 -36.77 -16.55 38.19
CA LEU A 907 -38.00 -16.96 37.48
C LEU A 907 -38.27 -18.46 37.63
N GLY A 908 -37.22 -19.29 37.65
CA GLY A 908 -37.31 -20.73 37.90
C GLY A 908 -37.75 -21.03 39.33
N ASN A 909 -37.25 -20.30 40.33
CA ASN A 909 -37.75 -20.40 41.70
C ASN A 909 -39.21 -19.95 41.79
N ALA A 910 -39.56 -18.83 41.17
CA ALA A 910 -40.94 -18.33 41.13
C ALA A 910 -41.88 -19.37 40.49
N ALA A 911 -41.54 -19.91 39.31
CA ALA A 911 -42.32 -20.94 38.64
C ALA A 911 -42.42 -22.26 39.40
N LYS A 912 -41.40 -22.60 40.19
CA LYS A 912 -41.38 -23.80 41.01
C LYS A 912 -42.27 -23.68 42.24
N PHE A 913 -42.29 -22.53 42.91
CA PHE A 913 -43.02 -22.34 44.17
C PHE A 913 -44.43 -21.77 44.00
N THR A 914 -44.88 -21.66 42.76
CA THR A 914 -46.24 -21.31 42.36
C THR A 914 -46.85 -22.46 41.56
N ALA A 915 -48.15 -22.72 41.76
CA ALA A 915 -48.92 -23.69 41.00
C ALA A 915 -50.29 -23.09 40.68
N ASP A 916 -50.76 -23.24 39.45
CA ASP A 916 -52.01 -22.63 38.95
C ASP A 916 -52.11 -21.10 39.22
N GLY A 917 -50.96 -20.42 39.28
CA GLY A 917 -50.85 -19.00 39.66
C GLY A 917 -50.33 -18.09 38.54
N THR A 918 -50.05 -16.83 38.87
CA THR A 918 -49.52 -15.82 37.96
C THR A 918 -48.12 -15.37 38.37
N LEU A 919 -47.18 -15.46 37.43
CA LEU A 919 -45.82 -14.95 37.54
C LEU A 919 -45.74 -13.63 36.76
N VAL A 920 -45.25 -12.56 37.38
CA VAL A 920 -45.08 -11.27 36.72
C VAL A 920 -43.60 -10.95 36.59
N PHE A 921 -43.12 -10.83 35.37
CA PHE A 921 -41.78 -10.34 35.07
C PHE A 921 -41.87 -8.89 34.57
N ARG A 922 -41.34 -7.95 35.34
CA ARG A 922 -41.46 -6.51 35.07
C ARG A 922 -40.09 -5.85 35.00
N VAL A 923 -39.89 -4.98 34.01
CA VAL A 923 -38.68 -4.18 33.84
C VAL A 923 -39.06 -2.72 33.63
N ASP A 924 -38.59 -1.85 34.51
CA ASP A 924 -38.82 -0.40 34.44
C ASP A 924 -37.50 0.36 34.23
N ALA A 925 -37.50 1.40 33.39
CA ALA A 925 -36.40 2.35 33.28
C ALA A 925 -36.56 3.46 34.35
N LEU A 926 -35.48 3.71 35.10
CA LEU A 926 -35.39 4.83 36.04
C LEU A 926 -34.41 5.87 35.46
N PRO A 927 -34.83 7.14 35.28
CA PRO A 927 -33.99 8.15 34.64
C PRO A 927 -32.75 8.44 35.51
N LEU A 928 -31.57 8.24 34.91
CA LEU A 928 -30.27 8.65 35.46
C LEU A 928 -29.64 9.64 34.46
N ARG A 929 -28.96 10.69 34.93
CA ARG A 929 -28.31 11.68 34.06
C ARG A 929 -26.98 11.10 33.52
N GLY A 930 -26.80 11.08 32.19
CA GLY A 930 -25.56 10.64 31.52
C GLY A 930 -25.75 9.46 30.54
N HIS A 931 -24.68 8.87 30.03
CA HIS A 931 -24.67 7.68 29.14
C HIS A 931 -24.97 6.35 29.88
N ILE A 932 -25.71 6.38 31.00
CA ILE A 932 -26.01 5.22 31.84
C ILE A 932 -27.51 5.22 32.16
N VAL A 933 -28.18 4.11 31.89
CA VAL A 933 -29.57 3.86 32.29
C VAL A 933 -29.61 3.03 33.57
N ARG A 934 -30.57 3.30 34.47
CA ARG A 934 -30.83 2.41 35.61
C ARG A 934 -32.10 1.60 35.33
N LEU A 935 -31.95 0.28 35.27
CA LEU A 935 -33.07 -0.64 35.06
C LEU A 935 -33.45 -1.30 36.38
N ARG A 936 -34.75 -1.28 36.72
CA ARG A 936 -35.30 -2.02 37.85
C ARG A 936 -35.93 -3.31 37.35
N MET A 937 -35.34 -4.44 37.72
CA MET A 937 -35.84 -5.77 37.39
C MET A 937 -36.69 -6.27 38.56
N THR A 938 -37.95 -6.65 38.30
CA THR A 938 -38.88 -7.14 39.32
C THR A 938 -39.51 -8.46 38.88
N ILE A 939 -39.39 -9.48 39.73
CA ILE A 939 -40.03 -10.78 39.54
C ILE A 939 -40.98 -10.99 40.71
N GLN A 940 -42.26 -11.16 40.39
CA GLN A 940 -43.32 -11.37 41.37
C GLN A 940 -44.02 -12.70 41.11
N ASP A 941 -44.26 -13.44 42.17
CA ASP A 941 -45.10 -14.63 42.17
C ASP A 941 -46.27 -14.48 43.14
N ASP A 942 -47.33 -15.26 42.93
CA ASP A 942 -48.48 -15.40 43.83
C ASP A 942 -48.51 -16.75 44.58
N GLY A 943 -47.33 -17.38 44.72
CA GLY A 943 -47.15 -18.69 45.34
C GLY A 943 -47.09 -18.66 46.87
N ILE A 944 -46.36 -19.62 47.45
CA ILE A 944 -46.31 -19.86 48.90
C ILE A 944 -45.61 -18.75 49.72
N GLY A 945 -44.92 -17.81 49.05
CA GLY A 945 -44.18 -16.71 49.67
C GLY A 945 -42.88 -17.12 50.37
N LEU A 946 -42.12 -16.15 50.89
CA LEU A 946 -41.05 -16.37 51.86
C LEU A 946 -41.68 -16.25 53.26
N GLY A 947 -41.47 -17.22 54.16
CA GLY A 947 -42.02 -17.18 55.52
C GLY A 947 -41.40 -16.09 56.42
N VAL A 948 -41.24 -16.37 57.71
CA VAL A 948 -40.62 -15.42 58.71
C VAL A 948 -39.11 -15.19 58.45
N GLU A 949 -38.56 -15.77 57.39
CA GLU A 949 -37.14 -15.69 57.05
C GLU A 949 -36.86 -14.54 56.09
N THR A 950 -35.89 -13.69 56.43
CA THR A 950 -35.39 -12.61 55.58
C THR A 950 -34.50 -13.16 54.46
N ALA A 951 -34.42 -12.44 53.34
CA ALA A 951 -33.55 -12.80 52.20
C ALA A 951 -32.09 -13.07 52.61
N GLU A 952 -31.60 -12.40 53.66
CA GLU A 952 -30.27 -12.58 54.25
C GLU A 952 -30.08 -13.95 54.94
N GLY A 953 -31.14 -14.56 55.46
CA GLY A 953 -31.07 -15.92 55.99
C GLY A 953 -30.92 -16.96 54.87
N LEU A 954 -31.57 -16.72 53.74
CA LEU A 954 -31.57 -17.57 52.54
C LEU A 954 -30.35 -17.34 51.64
N SER A 955 -29.46 -16.39 51.98
CA SER A 955 -28.20 -16.17 51.28
C SER A 955 -27.11 -17.17 51.71
N GLN A 956 -27.33 -17.93 52.80
CA GLN A 956 -26.42 -18.98 53.23
C GLN A 956 -26.60 -20.26 52.38
N PRO A 957 -25.50 -20.91 51.94
CA PRO A 957 -25.59 -22.15 51.16
C PRO A 957 -26.36 -23.24 51.92
N PHE A 958 -27.21 -23.99 51.22
CA PHE A 958 -27.99 -25.12 51.73
C PHE A 958 -29.11 -24.76 52.71
N VAL A 959 -29.35 -23.47 52.97
CA VAL A 959 -30.48 -23.01 53.79
C VAL A 959 -31.74 -22.97 52.93
N ARG A 960 -32.84 -23.54 53.45
CA ARG A 960 -34.14 -23.61 52.77
C ARG A 960 -35.22 -23.05 53.68
N GLY A 961 -36.15 -22.30 53.10
CA GLY A 961 -37.31 -21.81 53.83
C GLY A 961 -38.16 -22.95 54.38
N HIS A 962 -38.62 -22.81 55.63
CA HIS A 962 -39.44 -23.82 56.32
C HIS A 962 -40.75 -24.15 55.60
N ASN A 963 -41.27 -23.22 54.80
CA ASN A 963 -42.46 -23.38 53.97
C ASN A 963 -42.22 -24.14 52.66
N ALA A 964 -40.96 -24.41 52.29
CA ALA A 964 -40.57 -25.07 51.05
C ALA A 964 -40.26 -26.58 51.20
N ALA A 965 -40.60 -27.21 52.34
CA ALA A 965 -40.20 -28.58 52.67
C ALA A 965 -40.70 -29.68 51.71
N GLY A 966 -41.81 -29.44 50.98
CA GLY A 966 -42.40 -30.40 50.03
C GLY A 966 -41.82 -30.40 48.61
N GLU A 967 -40.96 -29.42 48.27
CA GLU A 967 -40.42 -29.24 46.92
C GLU A 967 -38.98 -29.75 46.81
N GLN A 968 -38.57 -30.34 45.68
CA GLN A 968 -37.19 -30.84 45.52
C GLN A 968 -36.22 -29.68 45.20
N GLY A 969 -35.22 -29.39 46.05
CA GLY A 969 -34.17 -28.39 45.76
C GLY A 969 -33.09 -28.30 46.85
N HIS A 970 -31.89 -27.84 46.48
CA HIS A 970 -30.68 -27.96 47.31
C HIS A 970 -30.30 -26.70 48.11
N GLY A 971 -31.01 -25.59 47.94
CA GLY A 971 -30.73 -24.34 48.69
C GLY A 971 -29.47 -23.59 48.22
N LEU A 972 -28.99 -23.87 47.00
CA LEU A 972 -27.81 -23.22 46.39
C LEU A 972 -28.15 -22.12 45.37
N GLY A 973 -29.31 -22.20 44.71
CA GLY A 973 -29.66 -21.26 43.62
C GLY A 973 -29.73 -19.79 44.06
N LEU A 974 -30.25 -19.52 45.26
CA LEU A 974 -30.38 -18.13 45.75
C LEU A 974 -29.04 -17.59 46.26
N SER A 975 -28.17 -18.41 46.86
CA SER A 975 -26.83 -17.98 47.29
C SER A 975 -25.94 -17.64 46.09
N ILE A 976 -26.09 -18.33 44.95
CA ILE A 976 -25.45 -17.96 43.67
C ILE A 976 -25.94 -16.60 43.18
N VAL A 977 -27.26 -16.35 43.22
CA VAL A 977 -27.84 -15.05 42.83
C VAL A 977 -27.30 -13.91 43.71
N PHE A 978 -27.18 -14.11 45.02
CA PHE A 978 -26.61 -13.11 45.93
C PHE A 978 -25.15 -12.78 45.58
N GLN A 979 -24.33 -13.79 45.30
CA GLN A 979 -22.92 -13.58 44.95
C GLN A 979 -22.75 -12.89 43.59
N LEU A 980 -23.58 -13.22 42.60
CA LEU A 980 -23.56 -12.57 41.28
C LEU A 980 -24.03 -11.12 41.34
N LEU A 981 -25.12 -10.83 42.06
CA LEU A 981 -25.63 -9.46 42.18
C LEU A 981 -24.67 -8.56 42.96
N GLN A 982 -24.01 -9.07 44.02
CA GLN A 982 -23.01 -8.30 44.76
C GLN A 982 -21.82 -7.87 43.87
N ARG A 983 -21.50 -8.65 42.83
CA ARG A 983 -20.46 -8.31 41.84
C ARG A 983 -20.92 -7.34 40.76
N MET A 984 -22.21 -7.37 40.42
CA MET A 984 -22.85 -6.35 39.60
C MET A 984 -23.15 -5.06 40.42
N GLU A 985 -22.50 -4.90 41.57
CA GLU A 985 -22.64 -3.77 42.50
C GLU A 985 -24.08 -3.48 42.94
N THR A 986 -24.92 -4.51 43.00
CA THR A 986 -26.31 -4.42 43.39
C THR A 986 -26.70 -5.48 44.41
N SER A 987 -27.91 -5.37 44.97
CA SER A 987 -28.41 -6.26 46.02
C SER A 987 -29.82 -6.71 45.72
N LEU A 988 -30.12 -7.98 46.01
CA LEU A 988 -31.46 -8.52 45.88
C LEU A 988 -32.34 -8.05 47.05
N ALA A 989 -33.40 -7.30 46.77
CA ALA A 989 -34.44 -6.99 47.74
C ALA A 989 -35.60 -7.99 47.59
N SER A 990 -36.17 -8.42 48.71
CA SER A 990 -37.37 -9.26 48.73
C SER A 990 -38.46 -8.66 49.61
N ARG A 991 -39.72 -8.76 49.19
CA ARG A 991 -40.89 -8.41 49.99
C ARG A 991 -42.07 -9.34 49.68
N ALA A 992 -43.04 -9.43 50.58
CA ALA A 992 -44.26 -10.20 50.34
C ALA A 992 -45.12 -9.53 49.24
N ALA A 993 -45.67 -10.33 48.34
CA ALA A 993 -46.56 -9.85 47.29
C ALA A 993 -48.00 -9.63 47.82
N PRO A 994 -48.74 -8.62 47.34
CA PRO A 994 -50.08 -8.28 47.85
C PRO A 994 -51.15 -9.39 47.72
N GLY A 995 -50.90 -10.43 46.92
CA GLY A 995 -51.84 -11.52 46.62
C GLY A 995 -51.46 -12.89 47.21
N GLY A 996 -50.51 -12.94 48.14
CA GLY A 996 -49.72 -14.16 48.41
C GLY A 996 -48.49 -14.19 47.51
N GLY A 997 -47.42 -14.89 47.89
CA GLY A 997 -46.18 -14.99 47.11
C GLY A 997 -45.07 -13.96 47.44
N THR A 998 -44.03 -13.92 46.61
CA THR A 998 -42.82 -13.11 46.83
C THR A 998 -42.60 -12.11 45.69
N VAL A 999 -42.09 -10.93 46.02
CA VAL A 999 -41.54 -9.97 45.05
C VAL A 999 -40.04 -9.87 45.27
N PHE A 1000 -39.26 -10.30 44.28
CA PHE A 1000 -37.83 -10.05 44.20
C PHE A 1000 -37.55 -8.87 43.27
N SER A 1001 -36.72 -7.93 43.71
CA SER A 1001 -36.33 -6.78 42.89
C SER A 1001 -34.86 -6.41 43.10
N PHE A 1002 -34.19 -6.02 42.02
CA PHE A 1002 -32.83 -5.49 42.04
C PHE A 1002 -32.67 -4.43 40.94
N ASP A 1003 -31.75 -3.48 41.17
CA ASP A 1003 -31.50 -2.35 40.28
C ASP A 1003 -30.12 -2.48 39.61
N LEU A 1004 -30.04 -2.35 38.29
CA LEU A 1004 -28.78 -2.40 37.53
C LEU A 1004 -28.52 -1.06 36.83
N ALA A 1005 -27.30 -0.54 36.95
CA ALA A 1005 -26.83 0.61 36.18
C ALA A 1005 -26.06 0.11 34.96
N LEU A 1006 -26.60 0.32 33.75
CA LEU A 1006 -26.03 -0.18 32.50
C LEU A 1006 -25.66 0.99 31.58
N PRO A 1007 -24.46 0.99 30.97
CA PRO A 1007 -24.11 1.94 29.92
C PRO A 1007 -25.02 1.77 28.70
N LEU A 1008 -25.40 2.90 28.09
CA LEU A 1008 -26.02 2.92 26.76
C LEU A 1008 -24.96 2.59 25.71
N ALA A 1009 -25.33 1.77 24.73
CA ALA A 1009 -24.50 1.45 23.58
C ALA A 1009 -25.28 1.76 22.28
N GLU A 1010 -24.56 1.92 21.17
CA GLU A 1010 -25.16 2.18 19.85
C GLU A 1010 -25.29 0.91 19.02
N GLU A 1011 -26.19 0.93 18.04
CA GLU A 1011 -26.47 -0.22 17.15
C GLU A 1011 -25.22 -0.65 16.36
N HIS A 1012 -24.39 0.31 15.95
CA HIS A 1012 -23.13 0.03 15.26
C HIS A 1012 -22.10 -0.72 16.13
N GLU A 1013 -22.17 -0.59 17.47
CA GLU A 1013 -21.26 -1.30 18.38
C GLU A 1013 -21.63 -2.79 18.45
N VAL A 1014 -22.91 -3.10 18.30
CA VAL A 1014 -23.40 -4.47 18.16
C VAL A 1014 -22.98 -5.05 16.80
N ASP A 1015 -23.10 -4.27 15.72
CA ASP A 1015 -22.67 -4.71 14.37
C ASP A 1015 -21.16 -4.97 14.27
N SER A 1016 -20.34 -4.21 15.01
CA SER A 1016 -18.89 -4.40 15.07
C SER A 1016 -18.46 -5.74 15.69
N LEU A 1017 -19.30 -6.33 16.56
CA LEU A 1017 -19.06 -7.67 17.12
C LEU A 1017 -19.31 -8.79 16.10
N PHE A 1018 -20.10 -8.53 15.06
CA PHE A 1018 -20.42 -9.49 13.99
C PHE A 1018 -19.55 -9.34 12.74
N THR A 1019 -18.80 -8.23 12.61
CA THR A 1019 -18.03 -7.87 11.40
C THR A 1019 -16.52 -7.97 11.58
N GLY A 1020 -16.05 -8.86 12.46
CA GLY A 1020 -14.62 -9.10 12.76
C GLY A 1020 -13.79 -9.77 11.64
N GLY A 1021 -14.05 -9.49 10.36
CA GLY A 1021 -13.27 -9.94 9.20
C GLY A 1021 -13.24 -8.87 8.09
N GLU A 1022 -12.18 -8.86 7.27
CA GLU A 1022 -11.85 -7.83 6.26
C GLU A 1022 -13.01 -7.36 5.34
N PRO A 1023 -12.90 -6.14 4.74
CA PRO A 1023 -14.01 -5.45 4.09
C PRO A 1023 -14.61 -6.22 2.91
N VAL A 1024 -15.95 -6.35 2.93
CA VAL A 1024 -16.75 -6.88 1.82
C VAL A 1024 -16.62 -5.97 0.60
N GLY A 1025 -15.91 -6.43 -0.43
CA GLY A 1025 -15.76 -5.68 -1.66
C GLY A 1025 -15.09 -6.44 -2.80
N ALA A 1026 -15.57 -7.64 -3.17
CA ALA A 1026 -15.20 -8.31 -4.44
C ALA A 1026 -16.04 -9.54 -4.85
N TYR A 1027 -17.22 -9.81 -4.28
CA TYR A 1027 -18.02 -10.99 -4.67
C TYR A 1027 -19.11 -10.60 -5.67
N ASP A 1028 -18.90 -10.90 -6.96
CA ASP A 1028 -19.90 -10.74 -8.03
C ASP A 1028 -20.24 -12.13 -8.62
N GLY A 1029 -21.43 -12.63 -8.27
CA GLY A 1029 -21.94 -13.93 -8.72
C GLY A 1029 -22.75 -13.90 -10.01
N ALA A 1030 -22.83 -12.76 -10.71
CA ALA A 1030 -23.73 -12.57 -11.84
C ALA A 1030 -23.53 -13.63 -12.94
N GLY A 1031 -24.58 -14.42 -13.18
CA GLY A 1031 -24.61 -15.45 -14.22
C GLY A 1031 -24.14 -16.84 -13.80
N CYS A 1032 -23.73 -17.02 -12.54
CA CYS A 1032 -23.38 -18.34 -11.98
C CYS A 1032 -24.57 -18.97 -11.25
N THR A 1033 -24.87 -20.23 -11.56
CA THR A 1033 -25.96 -21.00 -10.95
C THR A 1033 -25.43 -21.91 -9.85
N VAL A 1034 -25.89 -21.70 -8.61
CA VAL A 1034 -25.48 -22.48 -7.43
C VAL A 1034 -26.63 -23.34 -6.92
N ILE A 1035 -26.46 -24.66 -6.86
CA ILE A 1035 -27.45 -25.54 -6.22
C ILE A 1035 -27.16 -25.62 -4.72
N VAL A 1036 -28.18 -25.35 -3.89
CA VAL A 1036 -28.11 -25.48 -2.43
C VAL A 1036 -28.97 -26.67 -2.00
N ALA A 1037 -28.31 -27.79 -1.75
CA ALA A 1037 -28.92 -29.05 -1.29
C ALA A 1037 -28.81 -29.18 0.23
N GLU A 1038 -29.75 -28.59 0.97
CA GLU A 1038 -29.79 -28.56 2.44
C GLU A 1038 -31.14 -29.07 2.93
N GLY A 1039 -31.14 -29.99 3.90
CA GLY A 1039 -32.37 -30.68 4.35
C GLY A 1039 -33.25 -29.80 5.25
N ASP A 1040 -32.63 -28.88 5.99
CA ASP A 1040 -33.32 -27.94 6.86
C ASP A 1040 -33.85 -26.74 6.05
N PRO A 1041 -35.18 -26.50 6.02
CA PRO A 1041 -35.78 -25.48 5.17
C PRO A 1041 -35.34 -24.06 5.54
N ASP A 1042 -35.13 -23.76 6.82
CA ASP A 1042 -34.76 -22.43 7.28
C ASP A 1042 -33.30 -22.14 6.92
N LYS A 1043 -32.42 -23.15 7.08
CA LYS A 1043 -31.01 -23.04 6.70
C LYS A 1043 -30.82 -22.98 5.19
N ARG A 1044 -31.63 -23.72 4.43
CA ARG A 1044 -31.62 -23.67 2.97
C ARG A 1044 -32.02 -22.30 2.46
N ALA A 1045 -33.10 -21.71 3.01
CA ALA A 1045 -33.53 -20.36 2.67
C ALA A 1045 -32.43 -19.32 2.99
N MET A 1046 -31.84 -19.40 4.18
CA MET A 1046 -30.77 -18.49 4.59
C MET A 1046 -29.54 -18.55 3.66
N LEU A 1047 -29.11 -19.75 3.25
CA LEU A 1047 -27.99 -19.91 2.32
C LEU A 1047 -28.30 -19.40 0.91
N CYS A 1048 -29.53 -19.62 0.44
CA CYS A 1048 -29.99 -19.08 -0.85
C CYS A 1048 -30.05 -17.55 -0.81
N ASP A 1049 -30.68 -16.96 0.21
CA ASP A 1049 -30.81 -15.51 0.36
C ASP A 1049 -29.44 -14.81 0.44
N LEU A 1050 -28.49 -15.42 1.16
CA LEU A 1050 -27.13 -14.92 1.24
C LEU A 1050 -26.48 -14.87 -0.15
N LEU A 1051 -26.51 -15.96 -0.91
CA LEU A 1051 -25.87 -16.06 -2.22
C LEU A 1051 -26.58 -15.21 -3.29
N ASP A 1052 -27.91 -15.18 -3.29
CA ASP A 1052 -28.69 -14.30 -4.18
C ASP A 1052 -28.35 -12.82 -3.92
N GLY A 1053 -28.10 -12.46 -2.65
CA GLY A 1053 -27.65 -11.12 -2.25
C GLY A 1053 -26.30 -10.68 -2.86
N TYR A 1054 -25.47 -11.64 -3.28
CA TYR A 1054 -24.18 -11.40 -3.97
C TYR A 1054 -24.25 -11.69 -5.48
N GLY A 1055 -25.46 -11.83 -6.06
CA GLY A 1055 -25.67 -11.93 -7.50
C GLY A 1055 -25.63 -13.35 -8.08
N TYR A 1056 -25.44 -14.38 -7.25
CA TYR A 1056 -25.55 -15.78 -7.69
C TYR A 1056 -27.02 -16.14 -7.98
N VAL A 1057 -27.26 -17.08 -8.89
CA VAL A 1057 -28.59 -17.65 -9.14
C VAL A 1057 -28.73 -18.94 -8.33
N THR A 1058 -29.44 -18.91 -7.21
CA THR A 1058 -29.56 -20.10 -6.36
C THR A 1058 -30.72 -21.02 -6.75
N LEU A 1059 -30.47 -22.33 -6.72
CA LEU A 1059 -31.47 -23.37 -6.89
C LEU A 1059 -31.59 -24.17 -5.58
N SER A 1060 -32.65 -23.91 -4.83
CA SER A 1060 -32.95 -24.61 -3.57
C SER A 1060 -33.38 -26.06 -3.82
N HIS A 1061 -32.64 -27.02 -3.27
CA HIS A 1061 -32.97 -28.45 -3.32
C HIS A 1061 -33.19 -29.02 -1.89
N PRO A 1062 -34.38 -29.55 -1.56
CA PRO A 1062 -34.71 -29.98 -0.20
C PRO A 1062 -34.17 -31.36 0.19
N ALA A 1063 -33.83 -32.20 -0.78
CA ALA A 1063 -33.35 -33.56 -0.55
C ALA A 1063 -31.84 -33.62 -0.77
N VAL A 1064 -31.08 -33.84 0.32
CA VAL A 1064 -29.61 -34.00 0.30
C VAL A 1064 -29.20 -35.28 -0.45
N HIS A 1065 -30.08 -36.29 -0.52
CA HIS A 1065 -29.80 -37.61 -1.13
C HIS A 1065 -30.28 -37.77 -2.57
N ASP A 1066 -30.99 -36.79 -3.15
CA ASP A 1066 -31.52 -36.85 -4.51
C ASP A 1066 -30.81 -35.79 -5.37
N ALA A 1067 -30.10 -36.24 -6.40
CA ALA A 1067 -29.30 -35.39 -7.29
C ALA A 1067 -30.02 -35.04 -8.60
N ALA A 1068 -31.31 -35.38 -8.74
CA ALA A 1068 -32.11 -35.14 -9.94
C ALA A 1068 -32.57 -33.67 -10.03
N VAL A 1069 -31.73 -32.81 -10.60
CA VAL A 1069 -32.01 -31.37 -10.76
C VAL A 1069 -32.02 -30.96 -12.23
N PRO A 1070 -32.97 -30.11 -12.69
CA PRO A 1070 -32.97 -29.58 -14.05
C PRO A 1070 -31.92 -28.48 -14.24
N GLY A 1071 -31.12 -28.58 -15.32
CA GLY A 1071 -30.09 -27.59 -15.68
C GLY A 1071 -28.68 -27.97 -15.20
N ARG A 1072 -27.65 -27.39 -15.81
CA ARG A 1072 -26.24 -27.62 -15.43
C ARG A 1072 -25.83 -26.60 -14.35
N PRO A 1073 -25.46 -27.02 -13.13
CA PRO A 1073 -24.97 -26.11 -12.10
C PRO A 1073 -23.51 -25.70 -12.33
N ASP A 1074 -23.16 -24.49 -11.92
CA ASP A 1074 -21.77 -24.00 -11.87
C ASP A 1074 -21.10 -24.35 -10.54
N LEU A 1075 -21.86 -24.53 -9.44
CA LEU A 1075 -21.36 -25.01 -8.15
C LEU A 1075 -22.50 -25.68 -7.34
N ILE A 1076 -22.14 -26.65 -6.49
CA ILE A 1076 -23.07 -27.38 -5.63
C ILE A 1076 -22.66 -27.21 -4.16
N ILE A 1077 -23.59 -26.82 -3.29
CA ILE A 1077 -23.43 -26.79 -1.83
C ILE A 1077 -24.29 -27.90 -1.22
N LEU A 1078 -23.64 -28.85 -0.55
CA LEU A 1078 -24.29 -30.00 0.07
C LEU A 1078 -24.30 -29.84 1.60
N GLY A 1079 -25.49 -29.82 2.19
CA GLY A 1079 -25.70 -29.80 3.64
C GLY A 1079 -25.40 -31.14 4.34
N PRO A 1080 -25.25 -31.14 5.67
CA PRO A 1080 -25.03 -32.35 6.44
C PRO A 1080 -26.32 -33.20 6.51
N GLY A 1081 -26.27 -34.42 5.98
CA GLY A 1081 -27.34 -35.42 6.08
C GLY A 1081 -26.96 -36.62 6.96
N SER A 1082 -27.94 -37.40 7.39
CA SER A 1082 -27.75 -38.61 8.22
C SER A 1082 -26.80 -39.63 7.59
N ASP A 1083 -26.75 -39.71 6.26
CA ASP A 1083 -25.84 -40.57 5.48
C ASP A 1083 -24.95 -39.73 4.53
N GLY A 1084 -24.32 -38.67 5.06
CA GLY A 1084 -23.68 -37.61 4.27
C GLY A 1084 -22.61 -38.04 3.24
N ARG A 1085 -21.91 -39.16 3.44
CA ARG A 1085 -20.94 -39.68 2.46
C ARG A 1085 -21.60 -40.32 1.24
N GLU A 1086 -22.73 -41.01 1.42
CA GLU A 1086 -23.44 -41.65 0.32
C GLU A 1086 -24.15 -40.61 -0.56
N ALA A 1087 -24.70 -39.56 0.07
CA ALA A 1087 -25.17 -38.36 -0.63
C ALA A 1087 -24.06 -37.70 -1.46
N LEU A 1088 -22.89 -37.48 -0.87
CA LEU A 1088 -21.75 -36.85 -1.54
C LEU A 1088 -21.35 -37.61 -2.82
N SER A 1089 -21.21 -38.93 -2.72
CA SER A 1089 -20.89 -39.78 -3.89
C SER A 1089 -22.04 -39.87 -4.91
N ALA A 1090 -23.29 -39.62 -4.53
CA ALA A 1090 -24.41 -39.53 -5.46
C ALA A 1090 -24.38 -38.23 -6.28
N TRP A 1091 -24.16 -37.09 -5.62
CA TRP A 1091 -24.04 -35.78 -6.27
C TRP A 1091 -22.82 -35.69 -7.18
N ARG A 1092 -21.67 -36.24 -6.75
CA ARG A 1092 -20.46 -36.29 -7.61
C ARG A 1092 -20.66 -37.17 -8.85
N ARG A 1093 -21.42 -38.26 -8.76
CA ARG A 1093 -21.75 -39.10 -9.92
C ARG A 1093 -22.72 -38.43 -10.89
N ALA A 1094 -23.67 -37.64 -10.38
CA ALA A 1094 -24.61 -36.89 -11.21
C ALA A 1094 -23.94 -35.70 -11.92
N TRP A 1095 -22.99 -35.04 -11.26
CA TRP A 1095 -22.31 -33.84 -11.76
C TRP A 1095 -20.79 -33.95 -11.59
N PRO A 1096 -20.08 -34.72 -12.43
CA PRO A 1096 -18.64 -34.95 -12.27
C PRO A 1096 -17.78 -33.70 -12.46
N ASP A 1097 -18.24 -32.75 -13.30
CA ASP A 1097 -17.47 -31.55 -13.67
C ASP A 1097 -17.83 -30.29 -12.84
N ALA A 1098 -18.81 -30.37 -11.93
CA ALA A 1098 -19.24 -29.24 -11.12
C ALA A 1098 -18.50 -29.24 -9.76
N PRO A 1099 -17.92 -28.10 -9.32
CA PRO A 1099 -17.37 -27.94 -7.99
C PRO A 1099 -18.42 -28.23 -6.89
N LEU A 1100 -18.03 -29.01 -5.89
CA LEU A 1100 -18.91 -29.42 -4.79
C LEU A 1100 -18.31 -29.04 -3.43
N VAL A 1101 -19.02 -28.18 -2.71
CA VAL A 1101 -18.73 -27.78 -1.33
C VAL A 1101 -19.57 -28.61 -0.37
N TRP A 1102 -18.93 -29.30 0.57
CA TRP A 1102 -19.62 -30.11 1.57
C TRP A 1102 -19.61 -29.45 2.95
N LEU A 1103 -20.79 -29.22 3.52
CA LEU A 1103 -20.96 -28.65 4.85
C LEU A 1103 -21.04 -29.78 5.90
N ILE A 1104 -20.15 -29.77 6.89
CA ILE A 1104 -20.09 -30.79 7.95
C ILE A 1104 -20.50 -30.21 9.32
N CYS A 1105 -21.03 -31.06 10.20
CA CYS A 1105 -21.27 -30.71 11.61
C CYS A 1105 -20.10 -31.19 12.47
N GLY A 1106 -19.39 -30.27 13.14
CA GLY A 1106 -18.31 -30.57 14.09
C GLY A 1106 -16.93 -30.05 13.66
N PRO A 1107 -15.94 -30.03 14.59
CA PRO A 1107 -14.60 -29.53 14.31
C PRO A 1107 -13.93 -30.35 13.20
N ALA A 1108 -13.22 -29.67 12.28
CA ALA A 1108 -12.46 -30.33 11.23
C ALA A 1108 -11.45 -31.32 11.88
N PRO A 1109 -11.45 -32.61 11.50
CA PRO A 1109 -10.57 -33.58 12.14
C PRO A 1109 -9.11 -33.22 11.83
N ALA A 1110 -8.31 -33.06 12.91
CA ALA A 1110 -6.95 -32.51 12.84
C ALA A 1110 -5.94 -33.35 12.06
N GLU A 1111 -6.19 -34.63 11.77
CA GLU A 1111 -5.30 -35.47 10.96
C GLU A 1111 -6.12 -36.59 10.28
N THR A 1112 -5.99 -36.70 8.95
CA THR A 1112 -6.84 -37.52 8.06
C THR A 1112 -6.92 -39.02 8.43
N PRO A 1113 -8.08 -39.65 8.15
CA PRO A 1113 -8.08 -40.78 7.24
C PRO A 1113 -9.09 -40.56 6.09
N LEU A 1114 -8.56 -40.48 4.86
CA LEU A 1114 -9.27 -40.35 3.58
C LEU A 1114 -10.20 -39.12 3.47
N TRP A 1115 -9.63 -38.03 2.95
CA TRP A 1115 -10.40 -36.95 2.31
C TRP A 1115 -11.35 -37.60 1.29
N PRO A 1116 -12.66 -37.33 1.30
CA PRO A 1116 -13.52 -37.80 0.23
C PRO A 1116 -13.01 -37.13 -1.06
N ARG A 1117 -12.57 -37.91 -2.04
CA ARG A 1117 -12.22 -37.40 -3.38
C ARG A 1117 -13.41 -36.73 -4.08
N ASP A 1118 -14.60 -36.93 -3.53
CA ASP A 1118 -15.88 -36.51 -4.11
C ASP A 1118 -16.29 -35.09 -3.66
N ALA A 1119 -15.51 -34.37 -2.84
CA ALA A 1119 -15.74 -32.96 -2.45
C ALA A 1119 -14.53 -32.07 -2.80
N ASP A 1120 -14.76 -30.88 -3.35
CA ASP A 1120 -13.72 -29.91 -3.72
C ASP A 1120 -13.37 -28.96 -2.56
N ALA A 1121 -14.34 -28.66 -1.69
CA ALA A 1121 -14.12 -27.95 -0.44
C ALA A 1121 -15.03 -28.49 0.68
N ILE A 1122 -14.60 -28.31 1.93
CA ILE A 1122 -15.36 -28.72 3.12
C ILE A 1122 -15.39 -27.55 4.11
N LEU A 1123 -16.57 -27.19 4.61
CA LEU A 1123 -16.75 -26.15 5.62
C LEU A 1123 -17.46 -26.72 6.84
N ALA A 1124 -16.95 -26.41 8.03
CA ALA A 1124 -17.54 -26.83 9.29
C ALA A 1124 -18.60 -25.84 9.76
N LYS A 1125 -19.74 -26.34 10.25
CA LYS A 1125 -20.77 -25.52 10.89
C LYS A 1125 -20.36 -25.16 12.33
N PRO A 1126 -20.59 -23.92 12.81
CA PRO A 1126 -21.28 -22.83 12.11
C PRO A 1126 -20.42 -22.21 11.00
N VAL A 1127 -21.01 -22.09 9.80
CA VAL A 1127 -20.31 -21.57 8.62
C VAL A 1127 -20.39 -20.05 8.66
N ASP A 1128 -19.23 -19.40 8.73
CA ASP A 1128 -19.13 -17.96 8.58
C ASP A 1128 -19.46 -17.54 7.13
N ALA A 1129 -20.18 -16.43 6.97
CA ALA A 1129 -20.66 -15.97 5.66
C ALA A 1129 -19.50 -15.59 4.74
N ASN A 1130 -18.44 -14.97 5.28
CA ASN A 1130 -17.24 -14.64 4.51
C ASN A 1130 -16.45 -15.90 4.13
N ALA A 1131 -16.32 -16.88 5.03
CA ALA A 1131 -15.71 -18.16 4.72
C ALA A 1131 -16.45 -18.92 3.60
N LEU A 1132 -17.79 -18.85 3.56
CA LEU A 1132 -18.59 -19.45 2.49
C LEU A 1132 -18.40 -18.74 1.15
N LEU A 1133 -18.53 -17.40 1.13
CA LEU A 1133 -18.44 -16.60 -0.10
C LEU A 1133 -17.05 -16.65 -0.72
N SER A 1134 -16.00 -16.60 0.11
CA SER A 1134 -14.62 -16.76 -0.35
C SER A 1134 -14.37 -18.15 -0.96
N THR A 1135 -14.89 -19.21 -0.34
CA THR A 1135 -14.77 -20.58 -0.86
C THR A 1135 -15.52 -20.75 -2.19
N VAL A 1136 -16.75 -20.24 -2.29
CA VAL A 1136 -17.56 -20.29 -3.53
C VAL A 1136 -16.89 -19.51 -4.66
N SER A 1137 -16.41 -18.30 -4.38
CA SER A 1137 -15.73 -17.45 -5.37
C SER A 1137 -14.41 -18.09 -5.86
N ALA A 1138 -13.63 -18.67 -4.96
CA ALA A 1138 -12.37 -19.32 -5.33
C ALA A 1138 -12.57 -20.54 -6.25
N LEU A 1139 -13.58 -21.37 -5.95
CA LEU A 1139 -13.91 -22.55 -6.76
C LEU A 1139 -14.44 -22.18 -8.15
N LEU A 1140 -15.19 -21.09 -8.28
CA LEU A 1140 -15.72 -20.61 -9.57
C LEU A 1140 -14.69 -19.88 -10.42
N THR A 1141 -13.69 -19.22 -9.82
CA THR A 1141 -12.63 -18.48 -10.52
C THR A 1141 -11.39 -19.34 -10.87
N GLY A 1142 -11.35 -20.60 -10.42
CA GLY A 1142 -10.21 -21.51 -10.66
C GLY A 1142 -8.95 -21.17 -9.87
N SER A 1143 -9.07 -20.34 -8.83
CA SER A 1143 -7.97 -20.01 -7.93
C SER A 1143 -7.81 -21.12 -6.89
N VAL A 1144 -6.59 -21.66 -6.77
CA VAL A 1144 -6.29 -22.77 -5.85
C VAL A 1144 -6.54 -22.30 -4.41
N VAL A 1145 -7.59 -22.82 -3.77
CA VAL A 1145 -7.82 -22.63 -2.33
C VAL A 1145 -6.67 -23.31 -1.58
N ALA A 1146 -5.78 -22.52 -0.99
CA ALA A 1146 -4.90 -23.00 0.06
C ALA A 1146 -5.78 -23.49 1.21
N LYS A 1147 -5.66 -24.79 1.55
CA LYS A 1147 -6.33 -25.37 2.72
C LYS A 1147 -6.08 -24.49 3.94
N ALA A 1148 -7.13 -23.94 4.52
CA ALA A 1148 -7.05 -23.23 5.79
C ALA A 1148 -6.45 -24.16 6.85
N ASP A 1149 -5.26 -23.82 7.31
CA ASP A 1149 -4.58 -24.47 8.43
C ASP A 1149 -5.24 -23.94 9.73
N PRO A 1150 -5.84 -24.80 10.59
CA PRO A 1150 -6.54 -24.35 11.78
C PRO A 1150 -5.53 -24.11 12.90
N THR A 1151 -4.66 -23.12 12.73
CA THR A 1151 -3.84 -22.57 13.82
C THR A 1151 -3.74 -21.05 13.71
N PHE A 1152 -4.87 -20.37 13.94
CA PHE A 1152 -4.91 -19.04 14.56
C PHE A 1152 -6.19 -18.89 15.37
#